data_AF-A0A3E0NS64-F1
#
_entry.id   AF-A0A3E0NS64-F1
#
_cell.length_a   1.000
_cell.length_b   1.000
_cell.length_c   1.000
_cell.angle_alpha   90.00
_cell.angle_beta   90.00
_cell.angle_gamma   90.00
#
_symmetry.space_group_name_H-M   'P 1'
#
loop_
_entity.id
_entity.type
_entity.pdbx_description
1 polymer ?
#
loop_
_entity_poly.entity_id
_entity_poly.type
_entity_poly.pdbx_seq_one_letter_code
_entity_poly.pdbx_strand_id
1 'polypeptide(L)'
;MHPDRTPAHRPLPRASHPSRLFPALLGTLLAALIALPATAGSQEGEPRKKKKPKQWGECADRYDGLAAEYREWIEEVDLLISDAEIATFLCLEKDYQRDAFIEQFWKVRDRFPDTARNEFKEQWESRLAEVYQLFDGPDEERARYYLLNGPAPIQVSICPPRSSTQIEAWFYGFSNLAEVVETVSRGRLRRGQFAVIFHRRWGRGPWVAWRPGEELSNLGMTSAGSGLSGGCKEMELELAVGVINLINRQGGALGFLYEQMLRERLEPIPPSSKEWVQTFTSYSTDIPDGAPRLEADVAISYPGRRESRTIVQMVVAVDVATASLGRALEHDAYAFELIGEVLRPDEEGENRLFETFRYRFEMPPDQLGVGEGEGEGAGPTEGAAPAAPPAPLVAQRYLRPGRYELVLRIDDLHGEAAWREQVPIDVPAIESGYDPTIPDPLTELFEEANFRLEEGEPSIRILAPPDDLVSGYLRFETAVTGPIDAVQFLLGGKALLRKNRAPFSVDLDLGSLPRSQMLRAIAMDAEGNEIASDAYLVNGSPYRFSVRLIDPIPGRTYAESVRARADLVVPEGKSLRSLEFFRNEEKVATLYQEPWVQPIELPGGPQQLTVVRVQANLEDGEWIEDTVLINGPGALEEVQVDFVELYTSVTDDQRRPVLGLEESAFTVLEDGVQQTIARFRRVEDTPLRGTILLDVSASMEDRIDQAIQAAAQFFEDVVTERDELSLIAFNDRPHVAANFTDQRSDFASGLLGLRAERGTSLYDSLIFALFHLNGLPGQRFVLLLSDGIDEHSRYDYEQALEYAQRSEAAIYAVGIDLPDKAPKPARGEKRQEKPKTVLERLAAETGGQSFFLDDVSGLTAVYASIAEELRSKYLLAYQSSNTSDSDEFRSIEVKVEGGGTARTLRGYYP
;
A
#
# COMPACT_ATOMS: atom_id res chain seq x y z
N MET A 1 -51.99 -45.30 15.67
CA MET A 1 -52.44 -45.13 17.07
C MET A 1 -52.05 -43.71 17.51
N HIS A 2 -53.02 -42.80 17.49
CA HIS A 2 -53.07 -41.55 18.26
C HIS A 2 -53.69 -41.85 19.65
N PRO A 3 -53.61 -41.01 20.71
CA PRO A 3 -53.99 -39.57 20.78
C PRO A 3 -52.98 -38.68 21.54
N ASP A 4 -52.85 -37.36 21.37
CA ASP A 4 -53.77 -36.20 21.40
C ASP A 4 -53.96 -35.58 22.81
N ARG A 5 -53.59 -34.30 22.97
CA ARG A 5 -54.33 -33.25 23.74
C ARG A 5 -53.60 -31.88 23.79
N THR A 6 -54.17 -30.93 23.05
CA THR A 6 -54.26 -29.47 23.34
C THR A 6 -55.28 -29.15 24.46
N PRO A 7 -55.37 -27.92 25.00
CA PRO A 7 -56.18 -26.79 24.44
C PRO A 7 -55.46 -25.41 24.55
N ALA A 8 -55.60 -24.35 23.74
CA ALA A 8 -56.67 -23.64 22.98
C ALA A 8 -57.31 -22.41 23.70
N HIS A 9 -57.30 -21.26 22.98
CA HIS A 9 -58.13 -20.02 23.03
C HIS A 9 -57.41 -18.71 23.43
N ARG A 10 -57.64 -17.52 22.85
CA ARG A 10 -58.13 -16.92 21.57
C ARG A 10 -57.93 -15.37 21.74
N PRO A 11 -58.02 -14.51 20.69
CA PRO A 11 -57.40 -13.17 20.63
C PRO A 11 -58.36 -11.97 20.45
N LEU A 12 -57.76 -10.75 20.31
CA LEU A 12 -58.24 -9.45 19.76
C LEU A 12 -59.01 -8.50 20.72
N PRO A 13 -59.05 -7.13 20.54
CA PRO A 13 -59.09 -6.44 19.23
C PRO A 13 -58.43 -5.03 19.07
N ARG A 14 -58.49 -4.58 17.80
CA ARG A 14 -58.32 -3.23 17.23
C ARG A 14 -59.37 -2.20 17.71
N ALA A 15 -59.02 -0.91 17.66
CA ALA A 15 -59.91 0.25 17.51
C ALA A 15 -59.08 1.44 16.96
N SER A 16 -59.22 1.93 15.72
CA SER A 16 -60.29 2.73 15.08
C SER A 16 -60.16 4.25 15.30
N HIS A 17 -60.11 4.98 14.17
CA HIS A 17 -60.20 6.44 13.98
C HIS A 17 -61.25 7.17 14.84
N PRO A 18 -61.14 8.51 14.91
CA PRO A 18 -62.18 9.30 14.27
C PRO A 18 -61.68 10.49 13.45
N SER A 19 -62.29 10.63 12.28
CA SER A 19 -62.49 11.84 11.48
C SER A 19 -63.50 12.81 12.12
N ARG A 20 -63.49 14.08 11.67
CA ARG A 20 -64.50 15.19 11.77
C ARG A 20 -64.00 16.35 12.67
N LEU A 21 -64.14 17.65 12.36
CA LEU A 21 -64.89 18.44 11.37
C LEU A 21 -64.29 19.87 11.39
N PHE A 22 -64.27 20.56 10.25
CA PHE A 22 -64.13 22.02 10.13
C PHE A 22 -65.27 22.75 10.88
N PRO A 23 -65.02 23.99 11.35
CA PRO A 23 -65.64 25.10 10.61
C PRO A 23 -64.72 26.33 10.45
N ALA A 24 -64.92 26.99 9.31
CA ALA A 24 -64.48 28.35 9.04
C ALA A 24 -65.31 29.38 9.85
N LEU A 25 -64.67 30.46 10.28
CA LEU A 25 -65.38 31.71 10.59
C LEU A 25 -64.47 32.91 10.29
N LEU A 26 -64.84 33.58 9.20
CA LEU A 26 -64.39 34.88 8.75
C LEU A 26 -64.99 35.94 9.69
N GLY A 27 -64.19 36.89 10.18
CA GLY A 27 -64.66 37.97 11.05
C GLY A 27 -63.69 39.13 11.10
N THR A 28 -63.84 40.03 10.14
CA THR A 28 -63.24 41.37 10.06
C THR A 28 -63.48 42.21 11.31
N LEU A 29 -62.45 42.91 11.81
CA LEU A 29 -62.65 44.21 12.44
C LEU A 29 -61.40 45.09 12.34
N LEU A 30 -61.57 46.10 11.49
CA LEU A 30 -60.72 47.26 11.28
C LEU A 30 -60.98 48.25 12.43
N ALA A 31 -59.94 48.73 13.12
CA ALA A 31 -59.99 49.99 13.85
C ALA A 31 -58.58 50.57 13.97
N ALA A 32 -58.31 51.56 13.11
CA ALA A 32 -57.14 52.42 13.15
C ALA A 32 -57.28 53.46 14.28
N LEU A 33 -56.19 53.76 14.99
CA LEU A 33 -56.03 55.07 15.62
C LEU A 33 -54.55 55.45 15.80
N ILE A 34 -54.12 56.31 14.88
CA ILE A 34 -53.26 57.51 15.04
C ILE A 34 -51.78 57.31 15.43
N ALA A 35 -50.94 57.69 14.46
CA ALA A 35 -49.50 57.86 14.53
C ALA A 35 -49.07 59.13 15.29
N LEU A 36 -47.88 59.08 15.90
CA LEU A 36 -46.89 60.18 15.95
C LEU A 36 -45.48 59.56 16.17
N PRO A 37 -44.41 60.16 15.61
CA PRO A 37 -43.15 59.47 15.34
C PRO A 37 -42.16 59.60 16.52
N ALA A 38 -41.52 58.50 16.88
CA ALA A 38 -40.32 58.53 17.71
C ALA A 38 -39.12 58.26 16.80
N THR A 39 -38.44 59.33 16.41
CA THR A 39 -37.08 59.29 15.88
C THR A 39 -36.15 58.73 16.95
N ALA A 40 -35.81 57.44 16.83
CA ALA A 40 -34.65 56.87 17.49
C ALA A 40 -33.68 56.48 16.39
N GLY A 41 -32.60 57.26 16.27
CA GLY A 41 -31.50 56.93 15.37
C GLY A 41 -30.96 55.55 15.72
N SER A 42 -31.12 54.61 14.80
CA SER A 42 -30.29 53.42 14.74
C SER A 42 -28.89 53.88 14.38
N GLN A 43 -28.04 54.10 15.38
CA GLN A 43 -26.61 53.93 15.16
C GLN A 43 -26.42 52.47 14.79
N GLU A 44 -26.13 52.24 13.51
CA GLU A 44 -25.53 51.00 13.02
C GLU A 44 -24.34 50.69 13.94
N GLY A 45 -24.50 49.66 14.76
CA GLY A 45 -23.39 49.12 15.53
C GLY A 45 -22.36 48.60 14.54
N GLU A 46 -21.13 49.11 14.65
CA GLU A 46 -19.98 48.59 13.90
C GLU A 46 -19.96 47.05 13.94
N PRO A 47 -19.69 46.38 12.81
CA PRO A 47 -19.54 44.94 12.80
C PRO A 47 -18.33 44.57 13.66
N ARG A 48 -18.59 43.71 14.65
CA ARG A 48 -17.59 43.15 15.57
C ARG A 48 -16.37 42.65 14.79
N LYS A 49 -15.16 42.95 15.28
CA LYS A 49 -13.93 42.27 14.84
C LYS A 49 -14.09 40.78 15.14
N LYS A 50 -14.49 40.02 14.11
CA LYS A 50 -14.64 38.57 14.11
C LYS A 50 -13.31 37.93 14.52
N LYS A 51 -13.34 36.79 15.24
CA LYS A 51 -12.24 35.81 15.18
C LYS A 51 -11.90 35.65 13.70
N LYS A 52 -10.61 35.65 13.32
CA LYS A 52 -10.20 35.52 11.90
C LYS A 52 -11.07 34.41 11.29
N PRO A 53 -11.87 34.69 10.25
CA PRO A 53 -12.64 33.64 9.59
C PRO A 53 -11.66 32.56 9.14
N LYS A 54 -12.07 31.28 9.21
CA LYS A 54 -11.35 30.20 8.52
C LYS A 54 -11.06 30.69 7.10
N GLN A 55 -9.81 30.62 6.68
CA GLN A 55 -9.45 31.05 5.34
C GLN A 55 -9.88 29.94 4.38
N TRP A 56 -11.07 30.08 3.79
CA TRP A 56 -11.69 29.08 2.90
C TRP A 56 -11.01 28.95 1.52
N GLY A 57 -9.81 29.52 1.36
CA GLY A 57 -9.03 29.40 0.14
C GLY A 57 -9.68 30.03 -1.09
N GLU A 58 -9.24 29.57 -2.26
CA GLU A 58 -9.61 30.09 -3.58
C GLU A 58 -11.08 29.81 -3.95
N CYS A 59 -11.64 28.69 -3.50
CA CYS A 59 -13.00 28.27 -3.82
C CYS A 59 -14.06 28.72 -2.79
N ALA A 60 -13.74 29.67 -1.91
CA ALA A 60 -14.63 30.16 -0.85
C ALA A 60 -16.00 30.63 -1.37
N ASP A 61 -16.03 31.25 -2.55
CA ASP A 61 -17.24 31.81 -3.18
C ASP A 61 -18.23 30.70 -3.62
N ARG A 62 -17.81 29.43 -3.67
CA ARG A 62 -18.67 28.29 -4.05
C ARG A 62 -19.58 27.82 -2.90
N TYR A 63 -19.32 28.21 -1.65
CA TYR A 63 -20.06 27.74 -0.47
C TYR A 63 -21.58 27.98 -0.58
N ASP A 64 -22.01 29.17 -0.98
CA ASP A 64 -23.44 29.52 -1.07
C ASP A 64 -24.18 28.73 -2.16
N GLY A 65 -23.44 28.15 -3.12
CA GLY A 65 -23.97 27.32 -4.20
C GLY A 65 -24.09 25.84 -3.86
N LEU A 66 -23.59 25.39 -2.70
CA LEU A 66 -23.64 23.99 -2.28
C LEU A 66 -25.05 23.54 -1.90
N ALA A 67 -25.33 22.25 -2.15
CA ALA A 67 -26.52 21.58 -1.62
C ALA A 67 -26.62 21.76 -0.09
N ALA A 68 -27.85 21.72 0.43
CA ALA A 68 -28.11 22.00 1.85
C ALA A 68 -27.37 21.02 2.79
N GLU A 69 -27.32 19.75 2.43
CA GLU A 69 -26.65 18.68 3.18
C GLU A 69 -25.13 18.91 3.32
N TYR A 70 -24.45 19.41 2.29
CA TYR A 70 -23.01 19.71 2.36
C TYR A 70 -22.71 20.93 3.22
N ARG A 71 -23.59 21.94 3.19
CA ARG A 71 -23.46 23.10 4.08
C ARG A 71 -23.68 22.72 5.53
N GLU A 72 -24.71 21.90 5.79
CA GLU A 72 -24.98 21.34 7.11
C GLU A 72 -23.79 20.51 7.60
N TRP A 73 -23.27 19.58 6.79
CA TRP A 73 -22.10 18.78 7.14
C TRP A 73 -20.88 19.63 7.54
N ILE A 74 -20.55 20.69 6.78
CA ILE A 74 -19.45 21.61 7.13
C ILE A 74 -19.66 22.24 8.52
N GLU A 75 -20.90 22.64 8.85
CA GLU A 75 -21.23 23.20 10.17
C GLU A 75 -21.08 22.15 11.28
N GLU A 76 -21.52 20.91 11.03
CA GLU A 76 -21.43 19.79 11.96
C GLU A 76 -19.98 19.39 12.30
N VAL A 77 -19.08 19.51 11.32
CA VAL A 77 -17.66 19.18 11.47
C VAL A 77 -16.75 20.40 11.62
N ASP A 78 -17.27 21.61 11.87
CA ASP A 78 -16.47 22.85 11.94
C ASP A 78 -15.28 22.74 12.91
N LEU A 79 -15.45 22.02 14.01
CA LEU A 79 -14.38 21.79 14.98
C LEU A 79 -13.31 20.80 14.53
N LEU A 80 -13.64 19.91 13.59
CA LEU A 80 -12.78 18.83 13.11
C LEU A 80 -12.11 19.14 11.77
N ILE A 81 -12.79 19.88 10.89
CA ILE A 81 -12.32 20.20 9.55
C ILE A 81 -11.32 21.36 9.57
N SER A 82 -10.15 21.12 8.98
CA SER A 82 -9.07 22.09 8.84
C SER A 82 -9.31 23.07 7.69
N ASP A 83 -8.52 24.15 7.67
CA ASP A 83 -8.58 25.16 6.61
C ASP A 83 -8.20 24.59 5.22
N ALA A 84 -7.30 23.60 5.15
CA ALA A 84 -6.92 22.95 3.90
C ALA A 84 -8.01 21.99 3.38
N GLU A 85 -8.65 21.25 4.29
CA GLU A 85 -9.73 20.33 3.96
C GLU A 85 -10.97 21.09 3.47
N ILE A 86 -11.35 22.19 4.13
CA ILE A 86 -12.50 22.99 3.68
C ILE A 86 -12.21 23.65 2.33
N ALA A 87 -11.01 24.19 2.10
CA ALA A 87 -10.64 24.76 0.82
C ALA A 87 -10.74 23.72 -0.31
N THR A 88 -10.26 22.50 -0.05
CA THR A 88 -10.33 21.38 -1.01
C THR A 88 -11.77 20.96 -1.27
N PHE A 89 -12.56 20.75 -0.22
CA PHE A 89 -13.97 20.35 -0.32
C PHE A 89 -14.79 21.34 -1.14
N LEU A 90 -14.55 22.65 -0.97
CA LEU A 90 -15.21 23.70 -1.74
C LEU A 90 -14.77 23.72 -3.22
N CYS A 91 -13.57 23.23 -3.53
CA CYS A 91 -13.07 23.15 -4.90
C CYS A 91 -13.59 21.92 -5.67
N LEU A 92 -14.04 20.87 -4.99
CA LEU A 92 -14.66 19.71 -5.66
C LEU A 92 -15.84 20.16 -6.49
N GLU A 93 -15.97 19.65 -7.71
CA GLU A 93 -17.03 20.06 -8.62
C GLU A 93 -18.24 19.15 -8.55
N LYS A 94 -18.01 17.84 -8.37
CA LYS A 94 -19.04 16.80 -8.42
C LYS A 94 -19.46 16.34 -7.03
N ASP A 95 -20.75 16.06 -6.89
CA ASP A 95 -21.35 15.60 -5.63
C ASP A 95 -20.77 14.24 -5.19
N TYR A 96 -20.54 13.31 -6.13
CA TYR A 96 -19.90 12.02 -5.79
C TYR A 96 -18.47 12.18 -5.23
N GLN A 97 -17.74 13.22 -5.63
CA GLN A 97 -16.42 13.53 -5.07
C GLN A 97 -16.58 14.12 -3.67
N ARG A 98 -17.57 14.97 -3.43
CA ARG A 98 -17.88 15.50 -2.09
C ARG A 98 -18.25 14.39 -1.13
N ASP A 99 -19.08 13.44 -1.58
CA ASP A 99 -19.45 12.27 -0.79
C ASP A 99 -18.24 11.40 -0.45
N ALA A 100 -17.38 11.12 -1.44
CA ALA A 100 -16.14 10.39 -1.23
C ALA A 100 -15.19 11.13 -0.27
N PHE A 101 -15.14 12.47 -0.35
CA PHE A 101 -14.37 13.30 0.56
C PHE A 101 -14.90 13.17 2.00
N ILE A 102 -16.21 13.19 2.20
CA ILE A 102 -16.84 13.01 3.51
C ILE A 102 -16.53 11.63 4.08
N GLU A 103 -16.62 10.57 3.27
CA GLU A 103 -16.27 9.21 3.68
C GLU A 103 -14.80 9.12 4.11
N GLN A 104 -13.90 9.64 3.27
CA GLN A 104 -12.47 9.64 3.55
C GLN A 104 -12.12 10.51 4.76
N PHE A 105 -12.77 11.67 4.93
CA PHE A 105 -12.62 12.58 6.07
C PHE A 105 -12.83 11.86 7.40
N TRP A 106 -13.83 10.97 7.46
CA TRP A 106 -14.09 10.15 8.64
C TRP A 106 -13.10 9.00 8.75
N LYS A 107 -12.80 8.31 7.65
CA LYS A 107 -11.86 7.18 7.62
C LYS A 107 -10.47 7.55 8.15
N VAL A 108 -9.92 8.71 7.76
CA VAL A 108 -8.61 9.19 8.25
C VAL A 108 -8.63 9.60 9.73
N ARG A 109 -9.82 9.73 10.32
CA ARG A 109 -10.02 10.04 11.74
C ARG A 109 -10.47 8.82 12.54
N ASP A 110 -10.54 7.64 11.91
CA ASP A 110 -10.83 6.40 12.59
C ASP A 110 -9.64 5.98 13.47
N ARG A 111 -9.90 5.77 14.76
CA ARG A 111 -8.87 5.31 15.71
C ARG A 111 -8.70 3.79 15.69
N PHE A 112 -9.66 3.06 15.13
CA PHE A 112 -9.71 1.61 15.12
C PHE A 112 -10.19 1.09 13.75
N PRO A 113 -9.41 1.31 12.67
CA PRO A 113 -9.81 0.97 11.30
C PRO A 113 -10.04 -0.53 11.07
N ASP A 114 -9.53 -1.39 11.96
CA ASP A 114 -9.75 -2.85 11.93
C ASP A 114 -11.15 -3.27 12.36
N THR A 115 -11.95 -2.34 12.91
CA THR A 115 -13.34 -2.60 13.24
C THR A 115 -14.24 -2.23 12.06
N ALA A 116 -15.43 -2.84 12.01
CA ALA A 116 -16.39 -2.55 10.93
C ALA A 116 -17.08 -1.18 11.08
N ARG A 117 -16.72 -0.37 12.09
CA ARG A 117 -17.43 0.86 12.47
C ARG A 117 -16.41 1.94 12.84
N ASN A 118 -16.68 3.18 12.48
CA ASN A 118 -15.85 4.29 12.94
C ASN A 118 -16.39 4.80 14.28
N GLU A 119 -15.84 4.32 15.41
CA GLU A 119 -16.37 4.69 16.73
C GLU A 119 -16.20 6.17 17.06
N PHE A 120 -15.19 6.83 16.49
CA PHE A 120 -15.01 8.26 16.66
C PHE A 120 -16.13 9.06 15.98
N LYS A 121 -16.47 8.71 14.73
CA LYS A 121 -17.60 9.28 13.98
C LYS A 121 -18.91 9.09 14.76
N GLU A 122 -19.21 7.88 15.21
CA GLU A 122 -20.44 7.59 15.94
C GLU A 122 -20.53 8.36 17.26
N GLN A 123 -19.42 8.47 17.98
CA GLN A 123 -19.37 9.26 19.20
C GLN A 123 -19.57 10.76 18.91
N TRP A 124 -18.98 11.27 17.82
CA TRP A 124 -19.17 12.65 17.38
C TRP A 124 -20.63 12.93 17.04
N GLU A 125 -21.24 12.12 16.18
CA GLU A 125 -22.65 12.22 15.78
C GLU A 125 -23.58 12.13 16.98
N SER A 126 -23.32 11.23 17.93
CA SER A 126 -24.09 11.11 19.17
C SER A 126 -23.99 12.39 20.00
N ARG A 127 -22.79 12.98 20.17
CA ARG A 127 -22.61 14.23 20.92
C ARG A 127 -23.25 15.41 20.20
N LEU A 128 -23.21 15.43 18.87
CA LEU A 128 -23.82 16.48 18.05
C LEU A 128 -25.34 16.44 18.15
N ALA A 129 -25.95 15.25 18.12
CA ALA A 129 -27.38 15.09 18.35
C ALA A 129 -27.81 15.59 19.75
N GLU A 130 -27.00 15.34 20.78
CA GLU A 130 -27.23 15.88 22.12
C GLU A 130 -27.06 17.41 22.15
N VAL A 131 -26.10 17.95 21.40
CA VAL A 131 -25.87 19.39 21.32
C VAL A 131 -27.08 20.14 20.78
N TYR A 132 -27.72 19.62 19.73
CA TYR A 132 -28.95 20.21 19.18
C TYR A 132 -30.13 20.14 20.16
N GLN A 133 -30.11 19.24 21.15
CA GLN A 133 -31.14 19.18 22.20
C GLN A 133 -30.84 20.09 23.39
N LEU A 134 -29.57 20.32 23.70
CA LEU A 134 -29.12 20.98 24.94
C LEU A 134 -28.71 22.44 24.76
N PHE A 135 -28.30 22.84 23.55
CA PHE A 135 -27.73 24.16 23.25
C PHE A 135 -28.45 24.83 22.07
N ASP A 136 -28.20 26.13 21.87
CA ASP A 136 -28.81 26.89 20.77
C ASP A 136 -28.20 26.55 19.39
N GLY A 137 -27.12 25.74 19.36
CA GLY A 137 -26.43 25.24 18.17
C GLY A 137 -24.95 24.88 18.43
N PRO A 138 -24.26 24.23 17.47
CA PRO A 138 -22.86 23.81 17.62
C PRO A 138 -21.87 24.98 17.73
N ASP A 139 -22.26 26.17 17.25
CA ASP A 139 -21.46 27.40 17.32
C ASP A 139 -21.35 27.99 18.74
N GLU A 140 -22.24 27.61 19.66
CA GLU A 140 -22.20 28.08 21.03
C GLU A 140 -20.93 27.57 21.74
N GLU A 141 -20.21 28.42 22.48
CA GLU A 141 -18.93 27.98 23.06
C GLU A 141 -19.09 26.81 24.04
N ARG A 142 -20.21 26.72 24.78
CA ARG A 142 -20.51 25.54 25.62
C ARG A 142 -20.66 24.25 24.80
N ALA A 143 -21.34 24.33 23.66
CA ALA A 143 -21.50 23.20 22.75
C ALA A 143 -20.15 22.71 22.21
N ARG A 144 -19.21 23.63 21.90
CA ARG A 144 -17.87 23.25 21.43
C ARG A 144 -17.07 22.46 22.47
N TYR A 145 -17.13 22.86 23.75
CA TYR A 145 -16.51 22.08 24.83
C TYR A 145 -17.21 20.73 25.06
N TYR A 146 -18.54 20.68 24.86
CA TYR A 146 -19.31 19.44 24.93
C TYR A 146 -18.94 18.46 23.81
N LEU A 147 -18.87 18.92 22.56
CA LEU A 147 -18.46 18.09 21.41
C LEU A 147 -17.08 17.47 21.62
N LEU A 148 -16.13 18.26 22.14
CA LEU A 148 -14.77 17.79 22.37
C LEU A 148 -14.61 16.88 23.60
N ASN A 149 -15.36 17.06 24.69
CA ASN A 149 -15.07 16.36 25.95
C ASN A 149 -16.24 15.50 26.48
N GLY A 150 -17.38 15.55 25.80
CA GLY A 150 -18.64 15.06 26.34
C GLY A 150 -19.18 15.91 27.50
N PRO A 151 -20.22 15.41 28.20
CA PRO A 151 -20.84 16.13 29.31
C PRO A 151 -19.85 16.37 30.45
N ALA A 152 -19.77 17.61 30.92
CA ALA A 152 -19.00 17.93 32.12
C ALA A 152 -19.61 17.18 33.33
N PRO A 153 -18.83 16.35 34.05
CA PRO A 153 -19.33 15.59 35.21
C PRO A 153 -19.92 16.47 36.32
N ILE A 154 -19.43 17.71 36.42
CA ILE A 154 -19.92 18.69 37.40
C ILE A 154 -20.10 20.02 36.68
N GLN A 155 -21.33 20.53 36.72
CA GLN A 155 -21.72 21.84 36.23
C GLN A 155 -22.29 22.65 37.39
N VAL A 156 -21.78 23.86 37.59
CA VAL A 156 -22.23 24.74 38.68
C VAL A 156 -22.72 26.05 38.09
N SER A 157 -24.03 26.29 38.21
CA SER A 157 -24.61 27.61 37.99
C SER A 157 -24.28 28.49 39.18
N ILE A 158 -23.44 29.50 38.97
CA ILE A 158 -22.91 30.36 40.02
C ILE A 158 -23.89 31.48 40.33
N CYS A 159 -24.38 32.20 39.32
CA CYS A 159 -25.38 33.26 39.56
C CYS A 159 -26.70 32.91 38.88
N PRO A 160 -27.85 33.08 39.57
CA PRO A 160 -29.14 32.61 39.09
C PRO A 160 -29.66 33.44 37.92
N PRO A 161 -30.68 32.96 37.17
CA PRO A 161 -31.09 33.56 35.91
C PRO A 161 -31.49 35.05 35.92
N ARG A 162 -31.81 35.59 37.10
CA ARG A 162 -32.23 37.00 37.29
C ARG A 162 -31.05 37.97 37.43
N SER A 163 -29.81 37.50 37.47
CA SER A 163 -28.62 38.36 37.53
C SER A 163 -28.35 39.06 36.20
N SER A 164 -27.68 40.22 36.27
CA SER A 164 -27.20 40.95 35.09
C SER A 164 -26.08 40.23 34.34
N THR A 165 -25.43 39.24 34.95
CA THR A 165 -24.52 38.30 34.29
C THR A 165 -24.76 36.91 34.87
N GLN A 166 -25.10 35.95 34.02
CA GLN A 166 -25.19 34.55 34.37
C GLN A 166 -23.82 33.92 34.18
N ILE A 167 -23.40 33.08 35.14
CA ILE A 167 -22.10 32.43 35.14
C ILE A 167 -22.30 30.95 35.40
N GLU A 168 -21.65 30.11 34.60
CA GLU A 168 -21.66 28.67 34.72
C GLU A 168 -20.21 28.15 34.71
N ALA A 169 -19.87 27.27 35.64
CA ALA A 169 -18.54 26.66 35.71
C ALA A 169 -18.65 25.16 35.46
N TRP A 170 -17.90 24.67 34.48
CA TRP A 170 -17.81 23.26 34.12
C TRP A 170 -16.49 22.69 34.60
N PHE A 171 -16.52 21.53 35.25
CA PHE A 171 -15.35 20.87 35.83
C PHE A 171 -15.17 19.46 35.27
N TYR A 172 -13.98 19.19 34.75
CA TYR A 172 -13.59 17.93 34.14
C TYR A 172 -12.49 17.24 34.96
N GLY A 173 -12.55 15.91 35.07
CA GLY A 173 -11.59 15.12 35.85
C GLY A 173 -11.81 15.14 37.37
N PHE A 174 -13.00 15.56 37.82
CA PHE A 174 -13.39 15.60 39.24
C PHE A 174 -14.44 14.53 39.54
N SER A 175 -14.38 13.97 40.75
CA SER A 175 -15.28 12.89 41.17
C SER A 175 -16.60 13.41 41.76
N ASN A 176 -16.57 14.58 42.41
CA ASN A 176 -17.73 15.22 43.02
C ASN A 176 -17.44 16.70 43.37
N LEU A 177 -18.50 17.44 43.76
CA LEU A 177 -18.41 18.86 44.09
C LEU A 177 -17.51 19.16 45.32
N ALA A 178 -17.40 18.23 46.27
CA ALA A 178 -16.54 18.43 47.43
C ALA A 178 -15.05 18.47 47.04
N GLU A 179 -14.64 17.63 46.09
CA GLU A 179 -13.29 17.66 45.51
C GLU A 179 -13.02 19.00 44.79
N VAL A 180 -14.02 19.54 44.09
CA VAL A 180 -13.92 20.86 43.45
C VAL A 180 -13.68 21.95 44.49
N VAL A 181 -14.50 22.01 45.54
CA VAL A 181 -14.38 23.02 46.60
C VAL A 181 -13.02 22.94 47.28
N GLU A 182 -12.55 21.74 47.64
CA GLU A 182 -11.23 21.53 48.24
C GLU A 182 -10.09 21.98 47.31
N THR A 183 -10.18 21.65 46.02
CA THR A 183 -9.17 22.02 45.00
C THR A 183 -9.11 23.52 44.79
N VAL A 184 -10.28 24.17 44.75
CA VAL A 184 -10.42 25.63 44.68
C VAL A 184 -9.79 26.30 45.90
N SER A 185 -10.06 25.81 47.12
CA SER A 185 -9.46 26.34 48.34
C SER A 185 -7.92 26.19 48.38
N ARG A 186 -7.39 25.07 47.85
CA ARG A 186 -5.94 24.83 47.73
C ARG A 186 -5.30 25.61 46.58
N GLY A 187 -6.08 25.99 45.56
CA GLY A 187 -5.64 26.77 44.42
C GLY A 187 -4.69 26.04 43.46
N ARG A 188 -4.77 24.69 43.35
CA ARG A 188 -3.92 23.87 42.46
C ARG A 188 -4.66 22.64 41.92
N LEU A 189 -4.71 22.50 40.59
CA LEU A 189 -5.32 21.35 39.88
C LEU A 189 -4.40 20.11 39.88
N ARG A 190 -4.98 18.91 39.89
CA ARG A 190 -4.25 17.65 39.61
C ARG A 190 -4.09 17.42 38.11
N ARG A 191 -3.25 16.44 37.74
CA ARG A 191 -3.05 16.04 36.34
C ARG A 191 -4.38 15.52 35.77
N GLY A 192 -4.82 16.07 34.64
CA GLY A 192 -6.11 15.74 34.00
C GLY A 192 -7.32 16.58 34.45
N GLN A 193 -7.21 17.38 35.52
CA GLN A 193 -8.33 18.18 36.04
C GLN A 193 -8.36 19.59 35.47
N PHE A 194 -9.41 19.99 34.74
CA PHE A 194 -9.54 21.38 34.28
C PHE A 194 -10.94 21.92 34.49
N ALA A 195 -11.06 23.25 34.47
CA ALA A 195 -12.33 23.95 34.63
C ALA A 195 -12.45 25.02 33.57
N VAL A 196 -13.67 25.26 33.10
CA VAL A 196 -14.03 26.30 32.13
C VAL A 196 -15.17 27.13 32.72
N ILE A 197 -15.06 28.45 32.62
CA ILE A 197 -16.11 29.39 33.06
C ILE A 197 -16.80 29.92 31.83
N PHE A 198 -18.11 29.80 31.78
CA PHE A 198 -18.97 30.41 30.78
C PHE A 198 -19.77 31.55 31.39
N HIS A 199 -20.01 32.59 30.62
CA HIS A 199 -20.83 33.71 31.03
C HIS A 199 -21.74 34.22 29.93
N ARG A 200 -22.88 34.80 30.34
CA ARG A 200 -23.86 35.44 29.46
C ARG A 200 -24.42 36.69 30.12
N ARG A 201 -24.27 37.85 29.47
CA ARG A 201 -24.74 39.13 30.01
C ARG A 201 -26.25 39.30 29.79
N TRP A 202 -26.92 39.84 30.79
CA TRP A 202 -28.36 40.18 30.82
C TRP A 202 -29.31 39.02 30.47
N GLY A 203 -28.83 37.77 30.57
CA GLY A 203 -29.57 36.59 30.13
C GLY A 203 -29.91 36.57 28.64
N ARG A 204 -29.27 37.42 27.81
CA ARG A 204 -29.47 37.50 26.35
C ARG A 204 -28.14 37.40 25.61
N GLY A 205 -28.14 36.74 24.46
CA GLY A 205 -26.95 36.51 23.63
C GLY A 205 -26.26 35.16 23.93
N PRO A 206 -25.22 34.80 23.16
CA PRO A 206 -24.56 33.50 23.29
C PRO A 206 -23.76 33.40 24.59
N TRP A 207 -23.59 32.17 25.07
CA TRP A 207 -22.63 31.89 26.13
C TRP A 207 -21.21 31.99 25.60
N VAL A 208 -20.35 32.65 26.37
CA VAL A 208 -18.94 32.87 26.04
C VAL A 208 -18.08 32.29 27.15
N ALA A 209 -17.02 31.59 26.79
CA ALA A 209 -16.00 31.09 27.69
C ALA A 209 -15.06 32.24 28.10
N TRP A 210 -14.93 32.44 29.39
CA TRP A 210 -14.03 33.44 29.95
C TRP A 210 -12.58 32.92 29.96
N ARG A 211 -11.63 33.77 29.54
CA ARG A 211 -10.21 33.42 29.49
C ARG A 211 -9.37 34.19 30.52
N PRO A 212 -8.34 33.57 31.11
CA PRO A 212 -7.42 34.27 32.01
C PRO A 212 -6.73 35.44 31.29
N GLY A 213 -6.77 36.62 31.92
CA GLY A 213 -6.30 37.87 31.33
C GLY A 213 -7.42 38.76 30.75
N GLU A 214 -8.62 38.22 30.53
CA GLU A 214 -9.79 39.05 30.18
C GLU A 214 -10.29 39.85 31.38
N GLU A 215 -10.88 41.02 31.11
CA GLU A 215 -11.40 41.87 32.17
C GLU A 215 -12.48 41.15 32.99
N LEU A 216 -12.37 41.20 34.31
CA LEU A 216 -13.38 40.67 35.24
C LEU A 216 -14.76 41.34 35.06
N SER A 217 -14.80 42.52 34.42
CA SER A 217 -16.02 43.23 34.02
C SER A 217 -16.91 42.39 33.09
N ASN A 218 -16.32 41.47 32.30
CA ASN A 218 -17.04 40.52 31.46
C ASN A 218 -17.89 39.53 32.27
N LEU A 219 -17.41 39.18 33.46
CA LEU A 219 -18.12 38.37 34.45
C LEU A 219 -19.05 39.20 35.34
N GLY A 220 -19.22 40.51 35.07
CA GLY A 220 -19.99 41.41 35.92
C GLY A 220 -19.31 41.75 37.25
N MET A 221 -17.98 41.64 37.32
CA MET A 221 -17.19 41.89 38.52
C MET A 221 -16.29 43.14 38.33
N THR A 222 -16.26 44.03 39.32
CA THR A 222 -15.38 45.21 39.38
C THR A 222 -14.00 44.89 39.96
N SER A 223 -13.91 43.86 40.79
CA SER A 223 -12.68 43.20 41.23
C SER A 223 -13.01 41.75 41.61
N ALA A 224 -12.01 40.89 41.82
CA ALA A 224 -12.25 39.53 42.29
C ALA A 224 -13.02 39.57 43.63
N GLY A 225 -14.34 39.37 43.57
CA GLY A 225 -15.25 39.40 44.72
C GLY A 225 -16.09 40.68 44.92
N SER A 226 -16.09 41.66 44.00
CA SER A 226 -17.02 42.80 44.07
C SER A 226 -17.65 43.11 42.70
N GLY A 227 -18.93 43.54 42.67
CA GLY A 227 -19.60 44.05 41.45
C GLY A 227 -20.84 43.29 40.96
N LEU A 228 -21.08 42.06 41.43
CA LEU A 228 -22.28 41.29 41.09
C LEU A 228 -23.51 41.83 41.87
N SER A 229 -24.04 42.97 41.41
CA SER A 229 -25.21 43.59 42.04
C SER A 229 -26.48 42.77 41.83
N GLY A 230 -27.10 42.36 42.94
CA GLY A 230 -28.46 41.82 43.03
C GLY A 230 -28.68 40.43 42.44
N GLY A 231 -28.43 39.38 43.22
CA GLY A 231 -29.01 38.04 42.95
C GLY A 231 -28.13 36.82 43.23
N CYS A 232 -26.82 36.97 43.37
CA CYS A 232 -25.88 35.85 43.59
C CYS A 232 -25.66 35.61 45.10
N LYS A 233 -25.67 34.35 45.58
CA LYS A 233 -25.43 34.06 47.01
C LYS A 233 -23.94 34.19 47.35
N GLU A 234 -23.62 34.51 48.60
CA GLU A 234 -22.24 34.72 49.07
C GLU A 234 -21.33 33.49 48.85
N MET A 235 -21.84 32.29 49.12
CA MET A 235 -21.11 31.03 48.87
C MET A 235 -20.88 30.76 47.37
N GLU A 236 -21.83 31.14 46.51
CA GLU A 236 -21.67 31.00 45.05
C GLU A 236 -20.60 32.00 44.55
N LEU A 237 -20.59 33.21 45.10
CA LEU A 237 -19.59 34.24 44.82
C LEU A 237 -18.18 33.82 45.23
N GLU A 238 -18.02 33.23 46.42
CA GLU A 238 -16.74 32.68 46.88
C GLU A 238 -16.21 31.58 45.96
N LEU A 239 -17.09 30.67 45.53
CA LEU A 239 -16.73 29.63 44.57
C LEU A 239 -16.31 30.24 43.22
N ALA A 240 -17.05 31.24 42.72
CA ALA A 240 -16.71 31.94 41.47
C ALA A 240 -15.32 32.56 41.51
N VAL A 241 -15.03 33.32 42.57
CA VAL A 241 -13.73 33.96 42.79
C VAL A 241 -12.64 32.91 42.92
N GLY A 242 -12.90 31.83 43.64
CA GLY A 242 -11.99 30.72 43.79
C GLY A 242 -11.62 30.04 42.46
N VAL A 243 -12.60 29.78 41.59
CA VAL A 243 -12.38 29.17 40.27
C VAL A 243 -11.64 30.12 39.33
N ILE A 244 -11.98 31.42 39.33
CA ILE A 244 -11.26 32.45 38.57
C ILE A 244 -9.79 32.50 39.00
N ASN A 245 -9.52 32.50 40.31
CA ASN A 245 -8.16 32.49 40.84
C ASN A 245 -7.41 31.19 40.50
N LEU A 246 -8.11 30.06 40.52
CA LEU A 246 -7.57 28.77 40.12
C LEU A 246 -7.13 28.79 38.65
N ILE A 247 -7.97 29.31 37.75
CA ILE A 247 -7.68 29.44 36.31
C ILE A 247 -6.55 30.44 36.06
N ASN A 248 -6.59 31.63 36.68
CA ASN A 248 -5.57 32.66 36.53
C ASN A 248 -4.18 32.19 36.97
N ARG A 249 -4.08 31.41 38.05
CA ARG A 249 -2.80 30.83 38.51
C ARG A 249 -2.20 29.85 37.51
N GLN A 250 -3.02 29.21 36.68
CA GLN A 250 -2.56 28.31 35.61
C GLN A 250 -2.22 29.06 34.32
N GLY A 251 -2.82 30.24 34.08
CA GLY A 251 -2.69 31.00 32.84
C GLY A 251 -1.34 31.70 32.60
N GLY A 252 -0.55 31.95 33.64
CA GLY A 252 0.62 32.83 33.55
C GLY A 252 0.22 34.30 33.29
N ALA A 253 1.19 35.18 33.03
CA ALA A 253 0.97 36.64 32.97
C ALA A 253 0.00 37.11 31.85
N LEU A 254 -0.31 36.26 30.86
CA LEU A 254 -1.11 36.60 29.68
C LEU A 254 -2.08 35.47 29.26
N GLY A 255 -2.37 34.50 30.11
CA GLY A 255 -3.34 33.42 29.81
C GLY A 255 -2.84 32.30 28.88
N PHE A 256 -1.69 32.47 28.22
CA PHE A 256 -1.11 31.51 27.27
C PHE A 256 -0.98 30.08 27.82
N LEU A 257 -0.53 29.92 29.07
CA LEU A 257 -0.32 28.60 29.67
C LEU A 257 -1.64 27.86 29.91
N TYR A 258 -2.74 28.59 30.12
CA TYR A 258 -4.06 27.99 30.30
C TYR A 258 -4.63 27.51 28.97
N GLU A 259 -4.44 28.26 27.88
CA GLU A 259 -4.82 27.82 26.53
C GLU A 259 -4.03 26.57 26.10
N GLN A 260 -2.73 26.55 26.37
CA GLN A 260 -1.90 25.37 26.11
C GLN A 260 -2.38 24.17 26.94
N MET A 261 -2.65 24.37 28.23
CA MET A 261 -3.18 23.33 29.12
C MET A 261 -4.56 22.83 28.68
N LEU A 262 -5.45 23.72 28.23
CA LEU A 262 -6.74 23.32 27.67
C LEU A 262 -6.52 22.47 26.42
N ARG A 263 -5.68 22.91 25.48
CA ARG A 263 -5.38 22.14 24.26
C ARG A 263 -4.81 20.75 24.55
N GLU A 264 -3.97 20.60 25.57
CA GLU A 264 -3.42 19.30 26.00
C GLU A 264 -4.45 18.39 26.69
N ARG A 265 -5.59 18.93 27.14
CA ARG A 265 -6.59 18.22 27.96
C ARG A 265 -7.95 18.06 27.30
N LEU A 266 -8.25 18.87 26.28
CA LEU A 266 -9.32 18.61 25.34
C LEU A 266 -9.04 17.26 24.67
N GLU A 267 -10.07 16.47 24.40
CA GLU A 267 -9.89 15.22 23.66
C GLU A 267 -9.15 15.55 22.35
N PRO A 268 -7.99 14.93 22.09
CA PRO A 268 -7.24 15.24 20.88
C PRO A 268 -8.10 14.83 19.69
N ILE A 269 -8.42 15.81 18.86
CA ILE A 269 -8.95 15.56 17.52
C ILE A 269 -7.91 14.67 16.84
N PRO A 270 -8.28 13.49 16.31
CA PRO A 270 -7.37 12.68 15.54
C PRO A 270 -6.68 13.56 14.50
N PRO A 271 -5.33 13.62 14.46
CA PRO A 271 -4.64 14.50 13.54
C PRO A 271 -5.04 14.11 12.11
N SER A 272 -5.52 15.07 11.33
CA SER A 272 -5.60 14.92 9.88
C SER A 272 -4.24 15.32 9.30
N SER A 273 -3.51 14.40 8.67
CA SER A 273 -2.32 14.79 7.90
C SER A 273 -2.75 15.71 6.75
N LYS A 274 -1.93 16.71 6.40
CA LYS A 274 -2.19 17.48 5.15
C LYS A 274 -2.16 16.58 3.90
N GLU A 275 -1.50 15.44 4.04
CA GLU A 275 -1.18 14.46 3.01
C GLU A 275 -2.41 13.73 2.48
N TRP A 276 -3.43 13.48 3.30
CA TRP A 276 -4.65 12.83 2.80
C TRP A 276 -5.40 13.73 1.83
N VAL A 277 -5.38 15.05 2.06
CA VAL A 277 -6.00 16.04 1.18
C VAL A 277 -5.25 16.10 -0.15
N GLN A 278 -3.91 16.16 -0.12
CA GLN A 278 -3.08 16.08 -1.33
C GLN A 278 -3.31 14.76 -2.08
N THR A 279 -3.41 13.64 -1.37
CA THR A 279 -3.70 12.33 -1.96
C THR A 279 -5.08 12.30 -2.59
N PHE A 280 -6.09 12.87 -1.93
CA PHE A 280 -7.46 12.93 -2.45
C PHE A 280 -7.52 13.76 -3.74
N THR A 281 -6.84 14.91 -3.78
CA THR A 281 -6.82 15.78 -4.97
C THR A 281 -5.98 15.21 -6.10
N SER A 282 -4.96 14.42 -5.80
CA SER A 282 -4.08 13.81 -6.81
C SER A 282 -4.86 12.85 -7.74
N TYR A 283 -5.92 12.19 -7.24
CA TYR A 283 -6.78 11.32 -8.06
C TYR A 283 -7.98 12.03 -8.71
N SER A 284 -8.11 13.35 -8.57
CA SER A 284 -9.20 14.07 -9.23
C SER A 284 -9.04 13.97 -10.75
N THR A 285 -10.15 13.74 -11.45
CA THR A 285 -10.23 13.75 -12.92
C THR A 285 -10.66 15.11 -13.48
N ASP A 286 -10.76 16.15 -12.64
CA ASP A 286 -11.17 17.49 -13.09
C ASP A 286 -10.03 18.16 -13.87
N ILE A 287 -10.38 18.86 -14.95
CA ILE A 287 -9.40 19.60 -15.76
C ILE A 287 -9.46 21.07 -15.33
N PRO A 288 -8.31 21.75 -15.10
CA PRO A 288 -8.28 23.18 -14.82
C PRO A 288 -8.96 24.01 -15.92
N ASP A 289 -9.67 25.06 -15.51
CA ASP A 289 -10.33 25.98 -16.44
C ASP A 289 -9.32 26.56 -17.45
N GLY A 290 -9.53 26.27 -18.74
CA GLY A 290 -8.70 26.79 -19.83
C GLY A 290 -7.45 25.96 -20.16
N ALA A 291 -7.26 24.77 -19.59
CA ALA A 291 -6.18 23.87 -19.98
C ALA A 291 -6.23 23.56 -21.49
N PRO A 292 -5.08 23.59 -22.20
CA PRO A 292 -5.00 23.10 -23.58
C PRO A 292 -5.55 21.68 -23.72
N ARG A 293 -6.17 21.38 -24.87
CA ARG A 293 -6.79 20.08 -25.11
C ARG A 293 -5.78 19.12 -25.74
N LEU A 294 -5.58 17.98 -25.09
CA LEU A 294 -4.93 16.80 -25.66
C LEU A 294 -5.98 15.98 -26.43
N GLU A 295 -5.67 15.51 -27.63
CA GLU A 295 -6.58 14.64 -28.39
C GLU A 295 -6.25 13.17 -28.12
N ALA A 296 -7.28 12.38 -27.76
CA ALA A 296 -7.14 10.96 -27.52
C ALA A 296 -8.47 10.22 -27.72
N ASP A 297 -8.39 8.93 -28.08
CA ASP A 297 -9.52 8.01 -28.21
C ASP A 297 -9.40 6.86 -27.21
N VAL A 298 -10.50 6.43 -26.59
CA VAL A 298 -10.52 5.30 -25.66
C VAL A 298 -11.26 4.08 -26.22
N ALA A 299 -10.63 2.92 -26.08
CA ALA A 299 -11.23 1.62 -26.36
C ALA A 299 -11.28 0.76 -25.10
N ILE A 300 -12.45 0.18 -24.83
CA ILE A 300 -12.66 -0.76 -23.72
C ILE A 300 -12.83 -2.16 -24.26
N SER A 301 -12.13 -3.13 -23.67
CA SER A 301 -12.26 -4.54 -23.98
C SER A 301 -12.31 -5.38 -22.72
N TYR A 302 -12.83 -6.61 -22.85
CA TYR A 302 -12.97 -7.55 -21.74
C TYR A 302 -12.20 -8.83 -22.06
N PRO A 303 -10.84 -8.80 -22.02
CA PRO A 303 -10.01 -9.87 -22.56
C PRO A 303 -10.10 -11.18 -21.78
N GLY A 304 -10.69 -11.17 -20.58
CA GLY A 304 -10.85 -12.36 -19.78
C GLY A 304 -11.40 -12.08 -18.39
N ARG A 305 -11.18 -13.01 -17.48
CA ARG A 305 -11.68 -12.97 -16.11
C ARG A 305 -10.59 -13.37 -15.12
N ARG A 306 -10.54 -12.68 -13.98
CA ARG A 306 -9.72 -13.00 -12.80
C ARG A 306 -10.67 -13.25 -11.63
N GLU A 307 -10.69 -14.48 -11.10
CA GLU A 307 -11.63 -14.93 -10.06
C GLU A 307 -13.14 -14.72 -10.39
N SER A 308 -13.82 -13.78 -9.73
CA SER A 308 -15.23 -13.38 -9.93
C SER A 308 -15.35 -12.06 -10.70
N ARG A 309 -14.22 -11.49 -11.15
CA ARG A 309 -14.13 -10.16 -11.76
C ARG A 309 -13.67 -10.27 -13.19
N THR A 310 -14.33 -9.56 -14.09
CA THR A 310 -13.94 -9.44 -15.49
C THR A 310 -12.80 -8.44 -15.60
N ILE A 311 -11.79 -8.77 -16.41
CA ILE A 311 -10.70 -7.87 -16.74
C ILE A 311 -11.29 -6.81 -17.66
N VAL A 312 -11.25 -5.56 -17.24
CA VAL A 312 -11.64 -4.39 -18.03
C VAL A 312 -10.35 -3.74 -18.49
N GLN A 313 -10.00 -3.95 -19.75
CA GLN A 313 -8.82 -3.34 -20.36
C GLN A 313 -9.22 -2.06 -21.09
N MET A 314 -8.61 -0.97 -20.67
CA MET A 314 -8.69 0.35 -21.29
C MET A 314 -7.44 0.54 -22.14
N VAL A 315 -7.62 0.92 -23.40
CA VAL A 315 -6.55 1.37 -24.28
C VAL A 315 -6.90 2.79 -24.69
N VAL A 316 -6.13 3.77 -24.23
CA VAL A 316 -6.29 5.17 -24.63
C VAL A 316 -5.20 5.53 -25.63
N ALA A 317 -5.58 5.85 -26.85
CA ALA A 317 -4.67 6.21 -27.94
C ALA A 317 -4.55 7.73 -28.00
N VAL A 318 -3.39 8.27 -27.57
CA VAL A 318 -3.12 9.72 -27.53
C VAL A 318 -2.49 10.18 -28.84
N ASP A 319 -3.03 11.24 -29.44
CA ASP A 319 -2.42 11.89 -30.61
C ASP A 319 -1.21 12.71 -30.17
N VAL A 320 -0.02 12.16 -30.43
CA VAL A 320 1.27 12.77 -30.08
C VAL A 320 1.52 14.11 -30.77
N ALA A 321 0.78 14.46 -31.84
CA ALA A 321 0.85 15.78 -32.45
C ALA A 321 0.30 16.90 -31.54
N THR A 322 -0.47 16.53 -30.53
CA THR A 322 -1.03 17.44 -29.52
C THR A 322 -0.33 17.35 -28.16
N ALA A 323 0.68 16.48 -28.04
CA ALA A 323 1.47 16.26 -26.84
C ALA A 323 2.82 16.99 -26.89
N SER A 324 3.39 17.25 -25.72
CA SER A 324 4.69 17.91 -25.58
C SER A 324 5.80 16.89 -25.44
N LEU A 325 6.84 17.04 -26.26
CA LEU A 325 8.07 16.27 -26.11
C LEU A 325 8.94 16.93 -25.05
N GLY A 326 9.26 16.20 -23.99
CA GLY A 326 10.19 16.65 -22.95
C GLY A 326 11.58 16.09 -23.16
N ARG A 327 12.56 16.70 -22.49
CA ARG A 327 13.95 16.22 -22.46
C ARG A 327 14.38 15.94 -21.03
N ALA A 328 14.83 14.73 -20.76
CA ALA A 328 15.39 14.33 -19.47
C ALA A 328 16.72 13.59 -19.69
N LEU A 329 17.77 13.99 -18.95
CA LEU A 329 19.10 13.35 -18.96
C LEU A 329 19.65 13.06 -20.38
N GLU A 330 19.50 14.03 -21.29
CA GLU A 330 19.93 13.99 -22.70
C GLU A 330 19.07 13.18 -23.69
N HIS A 331 17.96 12.58 -23.24
CA HIS A 331 17.00 11.88 -24.11
C HIS A 331 15.65 12.61 -24.21
N ASP A 332 15.04 12.56 -25.39
CA ASP A 332 13.72 13.12 -25.63
C ASP A 332 12.64 12.03 -25.39
N ALA A 333 11.55 12.34 -24.70
CA ALA A 333 10.45 11.42 -24.41
C ALA A 333 9.11 12.14 -24.26
N TYR A 334 8.02 11.46 -24.59
CA TYR A 334 6.66 11.86 -24.21
C TYR A 334 6.32 11.23 -22.85
N ALA A 335 5.67 11.98 -21.97
CA ALA A 335 5.29 11.51 -20.65
C ALA A 335 3.82 11.85 -20.36
N PHE A 336 3.03 10.85 -19.97
CA PHE A 336 1.59 10.96 -19.74
C PHE A 336 1.21 10.39 -18.37
N GLU A 337 0.26 11.03 -17.68
CA GLU A 337 -0.36 10.52 -16.46
C GLU A 337 -1.84 10.25 -16.72
N LEU A 338 -2.25 8.97 -16.73
CA LEU A 338 -3.64 8.52 -16.85
C LEU A 338 -4.24 8.33 -15.46
N ILE A 339 -5.21 9.16 -15.10
CA ILE A 339 -5.96 9.09 -13.84
C ILE A 339 -7.38 8.62 -14.16
N GLY A 340 -7.93 7.76 -13.29
CA GLY A 340 -9.29 7.27 -13.47
C GLY A 340 -10.09 7.19 -12.18
N GLU A 341 -11.36 7.53 -12.27
CA GLU A 341 -12.39 7.29 -11.27
C GLU A 341 -13.35 6.23 -11.82
N VAL A 342 -13.60 5.16 -11.07
CA VAL A 342 -14.62 4.15 -11.37
C VAL A 342 -15.83 4.49 -10.52
N LEU A 343 -16.95 4.82 -11.15
CA LEU A 343 -18.22 5.06 -10.49
C LEU A 343 -19.11 3.82 -10.58
N ARG A 344 -19.79 3.51 -9.48
CA ARG A 344 -20.78 2.44 -9.42
C ARG A 344 -22.11 3.00 -8.90
N PRO A 345 -23.24 2.75 -9.58
CA PRO A 345 -24.54 3.16 -9.07
C PRO A 345 -24.87 2.43 -7.76
N ASP A 346 -25.40 3.15 -6.78
CA ASP A 346 -25.92 2.60 -5.54
C ASP A 346 -27.35 2.05 -5.68
N GLU A 347 -27.97 1.67 -4.55
CA GLU A 347 -29.33 1.11 -4.55
C GLU A 347 -30.40 2.10 -5.03
N GLU A 348 -30.13 3.40 -4.93
CA GLU A 348 -31.02 4.50 -5.34
C GLU A 348 -30.74 4.92 -6.80
N GLY A 349 -29.66 4.40 -7.39
CA GLY A 349 -29.25 4.62 -8.78
C GLY A 349 -28.29 5.79 -8.97
N GLU A 350 -27.76 6.36 -7.87
CA GLU A 350 -26.79 7.45 -7.91
C GLU A 350 -25.36 6.93 -8.00
N ASN A 351 -24.54 7.56 -8.84
CA ASN A 351 -23.17 7.12 -9.07
C ASN A 351 -22.28 7.49 -7.87
N ARG A 352 -21.79 6.47 -7.16
CA ARG A 352 -20.81 6.60 -6.08
C ARG A 352 -19.42 6.31 -6.60
N LEU A 353 -18.42 7.05 -6.13
CA LEU A 353 -17.02 6.70 -6.37
C LEU A 353 -16.72 5.32 -5.76
N PHE A 354 -16.37 4.36 -6.60
CA PHE A 354 -16.08 2.99 -6.20
C PHE A 354 -14.58 2.74 -6.07
N GLU A 355 -13.78 3.28 -6.99
CA GLU A 355 -12.32 3.10 -7.03
C GLU A 355 -11.68 4.28 -7.75
N THR A 356 -10.44 4.64 -7.38
CA THR A 356 -9.58 5.52 -8.18
C THR A 356 -8.30 4.78 -8.58
N PHE A 357 -7.72 5.17 -9.71
CA PHE A 357 -6.45 4.64 -10.18
C PHE A 357 -5.63 5.70 -10.91
N ARG A 358 -4.33 5.45 -11.01
CA ARG A 358 -3.38 6.30 -11.72
C ARG A 358 -2.33 5.41 -12.37
N TYR A 359 -1.96 5.73 -13.60
CA TYR A 359 -0.87 5.13 -14.36
C TYR A 359 -0.01 6.23 -14.96
N ARG A 360 1.29 6.01 -15.00
CA ARG A 360 2.24 6.87 -15.70
C ARG A 360 2.80 6.11 -16.90
N PHE A 361 2.94 6.79 -18.02
CA PHE A 361 3.52 6.25 -19.24
C PHE A 361 4.62 7.17 -19.73
N GLU A 362 5.74 6.60 -20.13
CA GLU A 362 6.81 7.32 -20.80
C GLU A 362 7.20 6.57 -22.07
N MET A 363 7.30 7.30 -23.18
CA MET A 363 7.55 6.72 -24.49
C MET A 363 8.58 7.56 -25.24
N PRO A 364 9.76 7.01 -25.53
CA PRO A 364 10.71 7.69 -26.39
C PRO A 364 10.19 7.74 -27.85
N PRO A 365 10.53 8.80 -28.63
CA PRO A 365 10.00 9.01 -29.98
C PRO A 365 10.24 7.85 -30.96
N ASP A 366 11.36 7.14 -30.80
CA ASP A 366 11.76 6.00 -31.62
C ASP A 366 10.81 4.80 -31.46
N GLN A 367 10.33 4.53 -30.24
CA GLN A 367 9.30 3.51 -29.97
C GLN A 367 7.96 3.83 -30.63
N LEU A 368 7.69 5.10 -30.90
CA LEU A 368 6.50 5.58 -31.61
C LEU A 368 6.73 5.73 -33.13
N GLY A 369 7.90 5.33 -33.64
CA GLY A 369 8.25 5.47 -35.04
C GLY A 369 8.47 6.92 -35.50
N VAL A 370 8.70 7.84 -34.57
CA VAL A 370 9.03 9.25 -34.82
C VAL A 370 10.56 9.38 -34.85
N GLY A 371 11.17 8.95 -35.94
CA GLY A 371 12.63 8.92 -36.08
C GLY A 371 13.28 10.30 -36.30
N GLU A 372 14.50 10.46 -35.80
CA GLU A 372 15.40 11.59 -36.09
C GLU A 372 15.69 11.67 -37.60
N GLY A 373 15.32 12.79 -38.21
CA GLY A 373 15.66 13.05 -39.61
C GLY A 373 17.13 13.40 -39.76
N GLU A 374 17.99 12.40 -40.00
CA GLU A 374 19.35 12.63 -40.48
C GLU A 374 19.45 12.55 -42.02
N GLY A 375 19.84 13.67 -42.63
CA GLY A 375 20.92 13.70 -43.62
C GLY A 375 20.67 13.23 -45.06
N GLU A 376 20.37 14.20 -45.92
CA GLU A 376 20.84 14.32 -47.32
C GLU A 376 20.68 13.14 -48.31
N GLY A 377 19.72 13.29 -49.24
CA GLY A 377 19.88 12.74 -50.59
C GLY A 377 18.73 11.92 -51.18
N ALA A 378 17.47 12.35 -51.04
CA ALA A 378 16.42 11.89 -51.95
C ALA A 378 15.42 13.03 -52.20
N GLY A 379 15.18 13.34 -53.48
CA GLY A 379 14.31 14.44 -53.90
C GLY A 379 12.86 14.30 -53.44
N PRO A 380 12.06 15.37 -53.54
CA PRO A 380 10.70 15.39 -53.01
C PRO A 380 9.84 14.42 -53.81
N THR A 381 9.46 13.31 -53.18
CA THR A 381 8.30 12.53 -53.61
C THR A 381 7.09 13.14 -52.93
N GLU A 382 6.16 13.66 -53.72
CA GLU A 382 4.85 14.11 -53.27
C GLU A 382 4.10 12.92 -52.65
N GLY A 383 4.06 12.90 -51.33
CA GLY A 383 3.26 12.03 -50.49
C GLY A 383 3.47 12.51 -49.07
N ALA A 384 2.39 12.96 -48.41
CA ALA A 384 2.45 13.40 -47.02
C ALA A 384 3.19 12.35 -46.18
N ALA A 385 4.15 12.78 -45.36
CA ALA A 385 4.74 11.91 -44.34
C ALA A 385 3.60 11.27 -43.54
N PRO A 386 3.62 9.96 -43.28
CA PRO A 386 2.60 9.33 -42.47
C PRO A 386 2.55 10.06 -41.12
N ALA A 387 1.34 10.43 -40.68
CA ALA A 387 1.13 10.95 -39.34
C ALA A 387 1.69 9.93 -38.33
N ALA A 388 2.41 10.41 -37.31
CA ALA A 388 2.94 9.54 -36.26
C ALA A 388 1.78 8.70 -35.68
N PRO A 389 1.98 7.39 -35.45
CA PRO A 389 0.96 6.57 -34.82
C PRO A 389 0.67 7.11 -33.40
N PRO A 390 -0.59 7.03 -32.93
CA PRO A 390 -0.95 7.49 -31.60
C PRO A 390 -0.28 6.63 -30.51
N ALA A 391 0.06 7.25 -29.38
CA ALA A 391 0.67 6.60 -28.23
C ALA A 391 -0.38 5.76 -27.47
N PRO A 392 -0.22 4.43 -27.35
CA PRO A 392 -1.20 3.58 -26.68
C PRO A 392 -0.94 3.50 -25.18
N LEU A 393 -1.83 4.08 -24.38
CA LEU A 393 -1.83 3.97 -22.91
C LEU A 393 -2.73 2.82 -22.49
N VAL A 394 -2.16 1.74 -21.97
CA VAL A 394 -2.92 0.54 -21.57
C VAL A 394 -3.06 0.48 -20.05
N ALA A 395 -4.30 0.43 -19.58
CA ALA A 395 -4.64 0.26 -18.18
C ALA A 395 -5.66 -0.86 -18.00
N GLN A 396 -5.67 -1.51 -16.84
CA GLN A 396 -6.61 -2.60 -16.56
C GLN A 396 -7.27 -2.43 -15.19
N ARG A 397 -8.56 -2.72 -15.09
CA ARG A 397 -9.31 -2.85 -13.83
C ARG A 397 -9.95 -4.22 -13.74
N TYR A 398 -10.17 -4.71 -12.52
CA TYR A 398 -10.84 -5.98 -12.27
C TYR A 398 -12.19 -5.70 -11.64
N LEU A 399 -13.23 -5.63 -12.46
CA LEU A 399 -14.58 -5.25 -12.03
C LEU A 399 -15.50 -6.46 -12.02
N ARG A 400 -16.41 -6.54 -11.05
CA ARG A 400 -17.45 -7.58 -11.08
C ARG A 400 -18.41 -7.31 -12.24
N PRO A 401 -19.13 -8.34 -12.73
CA PRO A 401 -20.17 -8.10 -13.73
C PRO A 401 -21.19 -7.09 -13.21
N GLY A 402 -21.50 -6.08 -14.02
CA GLY A 402 -22.36 -4.96 -13.62
C GLY A 402 -22.08 -3.67 -14.37
N ARG A 403 -22.91 -2.66 -14.11
CA ARG A 403 -22.80 -1.33 -14.72
C ARG A 403 -21.86 -0.45 -13.92
N TYR A 404 -20.99 0.25 -14.64
CA TYR A 404 -20.09 1.25 -14.09
C TYR A 404 -19.99 2.42 -15.05
N GLU A 405 -19.47 3.53 -14.56
CA GLU A 405 -19.05 4.67 -15.37
C GLU A 405 -17.57 4.95 -15.07
N LEU A 406 -16.73 4.93 -16.09
CA LEU A 406 -15.32 5.30 -15.97
C LEU A 406 -15.20 6.79 -16.28
N VAL A 407 -14.53 7.55 -15.42
CA VAL A 407 -14.10 8.91 -15.72
C VAL A 407 -12.58 8.87 -15.85
N LEU A 408 -12.06 9.17 -17.03
CA LEU A 408 -10.63 9.11 -17.32
C LEU A 408 -10.11 10.52 -17.57
N ARG A 409 -8.93 10.84 -17.06
CA ARG A 409 -8.15 12.05 -17.38
C ARG A 409 -6.75 11.64 -17.80
N ILE A 410 -6.19 12.29 -18.82
CA ILE A 410 -4.78 12.19 -19.19
C ILE A 410 -4.17 13.57 -19.07
N ASP A 411 -3.05 13.67 -18.37
CA ASP A 411 -2.22 14.86 -18.32
C ASP A 411 -0.93 14.64 -19.12
N ASP A 412 -0.58 15.60 -19.99
CA ASP A 412 0.75 15.70 -20.60
C ASP A 412 1.72 16.27 -19.56
N LEU A 413 2.67 15.45 -19.10
CA LEU A 413 3.59 15.81 -18.01
C LEU A 413 4.69 16.79 -18.44
N HIS A 414 4.87 17.01 -19.74
CA HIS A 414 5.82 17.98 -20.28
C HIS A 414 5.13 19.25 -20.80
N GLY A 415 3.80 19.25 -20.85
CA GLY A 415 2.97 20.37 -21.26
C GLY A 415 1.93 20.75 -20.21
N GLU A 416 0.93 21.51 -20.66
CA GLU A 416 -0.27 21.84 -19.86
C GLU A 416 -1.52 21.17 -20.45
N ALA A 417 -1.35 20.35 -21.50
CA ALA A 417 -2.45 19.74 -22.22
C ALA A 417 -3.07 18.58 -21.44
N ALA A 418 -4.40 18.52 -21.43
CA ALA A 418 -5.13 17.44 -20.79
C ALA A 418 -6.29 16.94 -21.64
N TRP A 419 -6.65 15.69 -21.43
CA TRP A 419 -7.80 15.04 -22.03
C TRP A 419 -8.67 14.44 -20.93
N ARG A 420 -10.00 14.45 -21.10
CA ARG A 420 -10.93 13.82 -20.16
C ARG A 420 -12.13 13.26 -20.88
N GLU A 421 -12.54 12.05 -20.52
CA GLU A 421 -13.74 11.41 -21.04
C GLU A 421 -14.50 10.62 -19.96
N GLN A 422 -15.83 10.57 -20.10
CA GLN A 422 -16.70 9.72 -19.30
C GLN A 422 -17.23 8.58 -20.17
N VAL A 423 -16.91 7.34 -19.78
CA VAL A 423 -17.20 6.13 -20.54
C VAL A 423 -18.12 5.22 -19.72
N PRO A 424 -19.42 5.11 -20.07
CA PRO A 424 -20.28 4.13 -19.45
C PRO A 424 -19.88 2.72 -19.92
N ILE A 425 -19.75 1.78 -18.98
CA ILE A 425 -19.39 0.40 -19.27
C ILE A 425 -20.39 -0.58 -18.64
N ASP A 426 -20.72 -1.64 -19.36
CA ASP A 426 -21.48 -2.79 -18.86
C ASP A 426 -20.53 -4.00 -18.84
N VAL A 427 -20.01 -4.31 -17.67
CA VAL A 427 -18.99 -5.34 -17.48
C VAL A 427 -19.66 -6.71 -17.58
N PRO A 428 -19.34 -7.54 -18.59
CA PRO A 428 -20.00 -8.81 -18.81
C PRO A 428 -19.53 -9.87 -17.81
N ALA A 429 -20.33 -10.91 -17.60
CA ALA A 429 -19.87 -12.14 -16.97
C ALA A 429 -19.18 -13.01 -18.02
N ILE A 430 -17.86 -13.24 -17.88
CA ILE A 430 -17.09 -14.10 -18.79
C ILE A 430 -16.98 -15.51 -18.16
N GLU A 431 -17.48 -16.53 -18.87
CA GLU A 431 -17.52 -17.92 -18.41
C GLU A 431 -16.26 -18.74 -18.79
N SER A 432 -15.47 -18.32 -19.79
CA SER A 432 -14.29 -19.04 -20.30
C SER A 432 -13.08 -18.11 -20.50
N GLY A 433 -11.89 -18.58 -20.13
CA GLY A 433 -10.62 -17.97 -20.52
C GLY A 433 -10.36 -18.13 -22.03
N TYR A 434 -9.66 -17.16 -22.59
CA TYR A 434 -9.12 -17.02 -23.96
C TYR A 434 -8.91 -18.31 -24.79
N ASP A 435 -9.32 -18.31 -26.06
CA ASP A 435 -9.10 -19.38 -27.07
C ASP A 435 -8.62 -18.77 -28.41
N PRO A 436 -7.37 -19.02 -28.85
CA PRO A 436 -6.91 -18.72 -30.19
C PRO A 436 -6.62 -20.00 -31.00
N THR A 437 -7.57 -20.43 -31.84
CA THR A 437 -7.31 -21.52 -32.82
C THR A 437 -6.47 -21.03 -34.02
N ILE A 438 -5.43 -21.80 -34.38
CA ILE A 438 -4.62 -21.69 -35.62
C ILE A 438 -4.92 -22.91 -36.53
N PRO A 439 -4.99 -22.78 -37.88
CA PRO A 439 -5.18 -23.92 -38.79
C PRO A 439 -3.87 -24.52 -39.36
N ASP A 440 -3.79 -25.87 -39.33
CA ASP A 440 -3.22 -26.91 -40.25
C ASP A 440 -1.88 -26.65 -41.02
N PRO A 441 -0.84 -27.51 -40.94
CA PRO A 441 -0.76 -28.91 -41.43
C PRO A 441 -0.12 -29.90 -40.42
N LEU A 442 -0.01 -29.48 -39.15
CA LEU A 442 0.43 -30.32 -38.04
C LEU A 442 -0.68 -31.29 -37.58
N THR A 443 -1.92 -31.10 -38.03
CA THR A 443 -3.09 -31.88 -37.61
C THR A 443 -2.93 -33.37 -37.92
N GLU A 444 -2.36 -33.76 -39.07
CA GLU A 444 -2.17 -35.18 -39.40
C GLU A 444 -1.10 -35.88 -38.53
N LEU A 445 -0.13 -35.14 -37.99
CA LEU A 445 0.91 -35.67 -37.09
C LEU A 445 0.46 -35.63 -35.62
N PHE A 446 -0.40 -34.68 -35.26
CA PHE A 446 -1.12 -34.67 -33.99
C PHE A 446 -2.25 -35.70 -33.95
N GLU A 447 -2.87 -36.08 -35.07
CA GLU A 447 -3.94 -37.08 -35.08
C GLU A 447 -3.45 -38.47 -34.66
N GLU A 448 -2.25 -38.91 -35.06
CA GLU A 448 -1.74 -40.23 -34.65
C GLU A 448 -1.23 -40.25 -33.19
N ALA A 449 -0.80 -39.09 -32.66
CA ALA A 449 -0.45 -38.90 -31.24
C ALA A 449 -1.70 -38.67 -30.35
N ASN A 450 -2.72 -37.97 -30.86
CA ASN A 450 -3.99 -37.66 -30.17
C ASN A 450 -4.98 -38.82 -30.24
N PHE A 451 -4.88 -39.72 -31.21
CA PHE A 451 -5.72 -40.92 -31.28
C PHE A 451 -5.47 -41.90 -30.11
N ARG A 452 -4.34 -41.78 -29.40
CA ARG A 452 -4.14 -42.45 -28.11
C ARG A 452 -4.57 -41.60 -26.89
N LEU A 453 -4.83 -40.29 -27.05
CA LEU A 453 -5.20 -39.34 -25.99
C LEU A 453 -6.72 -39.15 -25.80
N GLU A 454 -7.57 -39.53 -26.77
CA GLU A 454 -9.03 -39.35 -26.66
C GLU A 454 -9.77 -40.48 -25.91
N GLU A 455 -9.09 -41.55 -25.49
CA GLU A 455 -9.63 -42.53 -24.54
C GLU A 455 -9.05 -42.34 -23.12
N GLY A 456 -9.36 -41.19 -22.51
CA GLY A 456 -9.44 -41.11 -21.04
C GLY A 456 -8.13 -41.25 -20.25
N GLU A 457 -6.99 -40.78 -20.77
CA GLU A 457 -5.76 -40.73 -19.97
C GLU A 457 -5.93 -39.78 -18.75
N PRO A 458 -5.55 -40.22 -17.54
CA PRO A 458 -5.61 -39.40 -16.33
C PRO A 458 -4.70 -38.17 -16.45
N SER A 459 -5.23 -36.97 -16.18
CA SER A 459 -4.44 -35.74 -16.07
C SER A 459 -4.79 -34.96 -14.81
N ILE A 460 -3.84 -34.23 -14.25
CA ILE A 460 -4.05 -33.30 -13.13
C ILE A 460 -3.34 -31.98 -13.42
N ARG A 461 -3.95 -30.86 -13.04
CA ARG A 461 -3.35 -29.52 -13.10
C ARG A 461 -3.67 -28.75 -11.83
N ILE A 462 -2.67 -28.15 -11.19
CA ILE A 462 -2.84 -27.24 -10.05
C ILE A 462 -3.34 -25.89 -10.57
N LEU A 463 -4.37 -25.36 -9.93
CA LEU A 463 -4.91 -24.04 -10.20
C LEU A 463 -4.26 -23.05 -9.25
N ALA A 464 -3.44 -22.15 -9.81
CA ALA A 464 -2.70 -21.14 -9.07
C ALA A 464 -3.65 -20.10 -8.43
N PRO A 465 -3.39 -19.68 -7.17
CA PRO A 465 -4.04 -18.53 -6.57
C PRO A 465 -3.63 -17.21 -7.24
N PRO A 466 -4.44 -16.14 -7.14
CA PRO A 466 -4.27 -14.93 -7.93
C PRO A 466 -3.26 -13.90 -7.38
N ASP A 467 -2.38 -14.25 -6.43
CA ASP A 467 -1.51 -13.30 -5.73
C ASP A 467 -0.03 -13.64 -5.91
N ASP A 468 0.81 -12.63 -6.16
CA ASP A 468 2.25 -12.81 -6.45
C ASP A 468 3.13 -12.89 -5.19
N LEU A 469 2.54 -12.71 -4.00
CA LEU A 469 3.22 -12.91 -2.70
C LEU A 469 2.23 -13.30 -1.60
N VAL A 470 2.17 -14.59 -1.29
CA VAL A 470 1.20 -15.19 -0.36
C VAL A 470 1.86 -15.77 0.89
N SER A 471 1.24 -15.51 2.05
CA SER A 471 1.58 -16.08 3.35
C SER A 471 0.30 -16.46 4.09
N GLY A 472 0.40 -17.32 5.12
CA GLY A 472 -0.74 -17.84 5.86
C GLY A 472 -1.53 -18.92 5.11
N TYR A 473 -2.81 -19.07 5.45
CA TYR A 473 -3.65 -20.13 4.93
C TYR A 473 -4.19 -19.81 3.54
N LEU A 474 -3.86 -20.64 2.55
CA LEU A 474 -4.31 -20.50 1.18
C LEU A 474 -4.78 -21.84 0.60
N ARG A 475 -5.86 -21.80 -0.17
CA ARG A 475 -6.45 -22.97 -0.80
C ARG A 475 -5.96 -23.13 -2.23
N PHE A 476 -5.45 -24.32 -2.54
CA PHE A 476 -5.08 -24.74 -3.89
C PHE A 476 -6.07 -25.76 -4.41
N GLU A 477 -6.51 -25.57 -5.64
CA GLU A 477 -7.44 -26.47 -6.32
C GLU A 477 -6.75 -27.19 -7.47
N THR A 478 -7.33 -28.30 -7.94
CA THR A 478 -6.81 -29.01 -9.11
C THR A 478 -7.91 -29.30 -10.11
N ALA A 479 -7.59 -29.16 -11.40
CA ALA A 479 -8.39 -29.65 -12.50
C ALA A 479 -7.92 -31.06 -12.86
N VAL A 480 -8.86 -31.99 -13.02
CA VAL A 480 -8.56 -33.40 -13.33
C VAL A 480 -9.38 -33.91 -14.50
N THR A 481 -8.78 -34.79 -15.30
CA THR A 481 -9.43 -35.52 -16.41
C THR A 481 -9.08 -37.00 -16.29
N GLY A 482 -9.96 -37.90 -16.75
CA GLY A 482 -9.73 -39.36 -16.68
C GLY A 482 -9.95 -39.98 -15.28
N PRO A 483 -9.83 -41.32 -15.15
CA PRO A 483 -10.04 -42.02 -13.89
C PRO A 483 -8.87 -41.78 -12.92
N ILE A 484 -9.15 -41.15 -11.77
CA ILE A 484 -8.19 -40.91 -10.69
C ILE A 484 -8.82 -41.37 -9.37
N ASP A 485 -8.18 -42.33 -8.69
CA ASP A 485 -8.65 -42.87 -7.42
C ASP A 485 -8.19 -42.03 -6.23
N ALA A 486 -7.01 -41.40 -6.31
CA ALA A 486 -6.52 -40.52 -5.26
C ALA A 486 -5.55 -39.44 -5.79
N VAL A 487 -5.45 -38.33 -5.04
CA VAL A 487 -4.44 -37.28 -5.23
C VAL A 487 -3.66 -37.08 -3.93
N GLN A 488 -2.33 -37.14 -4.00
CA GLN A 488 -1.40 -36.80 -2.92
C GLN A 488 -0.80 -35.42 -3.17
N PHE A 489 -0.94 -34.52 -2.20
CA PHE A 489 -0.28 -33.22 -2.21
C PHE A 489 1.03 -33.28 -1.43
N LEU A 490 2.07 -32.65 -1.96
CA LEU A 490 3.37 -32.48 -1.32
C LEU A 490 3.78 -31.00 -1.39
N LEU A 491 4.38 -30.47 -0.33
CA LEU A 491 4.93 -29.11 -0.30
C LEU A 491 6.40 -29.20 0.09
N GLY A 492 7.30 -28.65 -0.74
CA GLY A 492 8.75 -28.76 -0.54
C GLY A 492 9.21 -30.23 -0.47
N GLY A 493 8.57 -31.13 -1.23
CA GLY A 493 8.85 -32.57 -1.20
C GLY A 493 8.23 -33.35 -0.02
N LYS A 494 7.67 -32.68 0.99
CA LYS A 494 7.03 -33.33 2.13
C LYS A 494 5.56 -33.64 1.86
N ALA A 495 5.15 -34.89 2.04
CA ALA A 495 3.75 -35.31 1.89
C ALA A 495 2.85 -34.62 2.93
N LEU A 496 1.80 -33.93 2.46
CA LEU A 496 0.85 -33.19 3.30
C LEU A 496 -0.47 -33.94 3.49
N LEU A 497 -1.17 -34.20 2.38
CA LEU A 497 -2.54 -34.72 2.41
C LEU A 497 -2.80 -35.62 1.20
N ARG A 498 -3.40 -36.78 1.45
CA ARG A 498 -3.98 -37.65 0.41
C ARG A 498 -5.50 -37.51 0.40
N LYS A 499 -6.09 -37.26 -0.77
CA LYS A 499 -7.54 -37.25 -0.98
C LYS A 499 -7.92 -38.35 -1.95
N ASN A 500 -8.87 -39.21 -1.56
CA ASN A 500 -9.34 -40.34 -2.38
C ASN A 500 -10.68 -40.05 -3.09
N ARG A 501 -11.13 -38.79 -3.08
CA ARG A 501 -12.39 -38.35 -3.70
C ARG A 501 -12.29 -36.88 -4.15
N ALA A 502 -12.85 -36.59 -5.32
CA ALA A 502 -13.00 -35.23 -5.84
C ALA A 502 -14.04 -34.41 -5.01
N PRO A 503 -13.93 -33.06 -4.96
CA PRO A 503 -12.89 -32.23 -5.58
C PRO A 503 -11.54 -32.37 -4.87
N PHE A 504 -10.47 -32.45 -5.66
CA PHE A 504 -9.10 -32.54 -5.15
C PHE A 504 -8.56 -31.12 -4.95
N SER A 505 -8.44 -30.73 -3.68
CA SER A 505 -8.02 -29.41 -3.22
C SER A 505 -7.34 -29.54 -1.87
N VAL A 506 -6.42 -28.64 -1.56
CA VAL A 506 -5.68 -28.62 -0.29
C VAL A 506 -5.61 -27.19 0.27
N ASP A 507 -5.87 -27.06 1.57
CA ASP A 507 -5.64 -25.81 2.29
C ASP A 507 -4.23 -25.90 2.89
N LEU A 508 -3.37 -24.97 2.52
CA LEU A 508 -1.95 -24.92 2.90
C LEU A 508 -1.70 -23.75 3.83
N ASP A 509 -1.03 -24.01 4.95
CA ASP A 509 -0.39 -22.97 5.74
C ASP A 509 0.99 -22.68 5.12
N LEU A 510 1.11 -21.53 4.45
CA LEU A 510 2.35 -21.10 3.82
C LEU A 510 3.35 -20.50 4.82
N GLY A 511 2.97 -20.43 6.11
CA GLY A 511 3.75 -19.81 7.17
C GLY A 511 3.50 -18.30 7.28
N SER A 512 4.12 -17.67 8.28
CA SER A 512 3.99 -16.24 8.56
C SER A 512 4.78 -15.34 7.60
N LEU A 513 5.61 -15.92 6.74
CA LEU A 513 6.45 -15.24 5.77
C LEU A 513 6.25 -15.87 4.39
N PRO A 514 6.27 -15.07 3.31
CA PRO A 514 6.06 -15.57 1.96
C PRO A 514 7.30 -16.32 1.44
N ARG A 515 7.33 -17.65 1.57
CA ARG A 515 8.47 -18.48 1.13
C ARG A 515 8.21 -19.15 -0.21
N SER A 516 9.25 -19.21 -1.05
CA SER A 516 9.20 -19.97 -2.30
C SER A 516 9.16 -21.46 -2.01
N GLN A 517 8.07 -22.13 -2.39
CA GLN A 517 7.86 -23.54 -2.08
C GLN A 517 7.19 -24.25 -3.23
N MET A 518 7.69 -25.44 -3.58
CA MET A 518 7.10 -26.26 -4.64
C MET A 518 5.91 -27.04 -4.10
N LEU A 519 4.71 -26.76 -4.60
CA LEU A 519 3.52 -27.57 -4.40
C LEU A 519 3.43 -28.61 -5.52
N ARG A 520 3.40 -29.89 -5.19
CA ARG A 520 3.22 -30.99 -6.17
C ARG A 520 1.92 -31.73 -5.86
N ALA A 521 1.14 -32.02 -6.90
CA ALA A 521 -0.07 -32.82 -6.84
C ALA A 521 0.13 -34.10 -7.67
N ILE A 522 0.04 -35.26 -7.02
CA ILE A 522 0.29 -36.57 -7.61
C ILE A 522 -1.03 -37.34 -7.69
N ALA A 523 -1.54 -37.58 -8.89
CA ALA A 523 -2.68 -38.45 -9.15
C ALA A 523 -2.27 -39.93 -9.16
N MET A 524 -3.10 -40.77 -8.55
CA MET A 524 -2.84 -42.20 -8.37
C MET A 524 -4.03 -43.07 -8.78
N ASP A 525 -3.72 -44.30 -9.21
CA ASP A 525 -4.68 -45.39 -9.41
C ASP A 525 -5.08 -46.10 -8.09
N ALA A 526 -5.94 -47.11 -8.19
CA ALA A 526 -6.42 -47.91 -7.07
C ALA A 526 -5.31 -48.67 -6.34
N GLU A 527 -4.25 -49.05 -7.05
CA GLU A 527 -3.06 -49.72 -6.53
C GLU A 527 -2.09 -48.73 -5.84
N GLY A 528 -2.27 -47.43 -6.04
CA GLY A 528 -1.46 -46.36 -5.48
C GLY A 528 -0.25 -45.95 -6.33
N ASN A 529 -0.20 -46.35 -7.61
CA ASN A 529 0.85 -45.93 -8.53
C ASN A 529 0.58 -44.52 -9.05
N GLU A 530 1.63 -43.73 -9.25
CA GLU A 530 1.53 -42.41 -9.88
C GLU A 530 1.15 -42.55 -11.36
N ILE A 531 0.00 -41.97 -11.73
CA ILE A 531 -0.53 -41.99 -13.10
C ILE A 531 -0.39 -40.63 -13.80
N ALA A 532 -0.38 -39.52 -13.05
CA ALA A 532 -0.10 -38.17 -13.52
C ALA A 532 0.36 -37.28 -12.37
N SER A 533 1.12 -36.22 -12.64
CA SER A 533 1.38 -35.18 -11.64
C SER A 533 1.50 -33.79 -12.24
N ASP A 534 1.36 -32.80 -11.37
CA ASP A 534 1.60 -31.40 -11.68
C ASP A 534 2.34 -30.73 -10.53
N ALA A 535 3.07 -29.66 -10.85
CA ALA A 535 3.88 -28.92 -9.89
C ALA A 535 3.67 -27.41 -10.09
N TYR A 536 3.65 -26.67 -8.98
CA TYR A 536 3.46 -25.23 -8.98
C TYR A 536 4.39 -24.59 -7.95
N LEU A 537 5.17 -23.59 -8.37
CA LEU A 537 6.05 -22.83 -7.49
C LEU A 537 5.26 -21.70 -6.81
N VAL A 538 4.89 -21.90 -5.55
CA VAL A 538 4.26 -20.84 -4.74
C VAL A 538 5.32 -19.80 -4.40
N ASN A 539 5.00 -18.50 -4.53
CA ASN A 539 5.95 -17.40 -4.31
C ASN A 539 7.25 -17.59 -5.13
N GLY A 540 7.13 -17.86 -6.42
CA GLY A 540 8.28 -17.83 -7.33
C GLY A 540 8.57 -16.40 -7.79
N SER A 541 9.84 -15.99 -7.86
CA SER A 541 10.20 -14.69 -8.43
C SER A 541 9.85 -14.66 -9.93
N PRO A 542 9.21 -13.59 -10.45
CA PRO A 542 8.89 -13.45 -11.87
C PRO A 542 10.13 -13.29 -12.77
N TYR A 543 11.31 -13.01 -12.19
CA TYR A 543 12.58 -12.93 -12.91
C TYR A 543 13.39 -14.23 -12.85
N ARG A 544 12.83 -15.30 -12.26
CA ARG A 544 13.50 -16.60 -12.19
C ARG A 544 13.47 -17.27 -13.56
N PHE A 545 14.64 -17.55 -14.13
CA PHE A 545 14.72 -18.43 -15.29
C PHE A 545 14.74 -19.89 -14.84
N SER A 546 13.73 -20.66 -15.21
CA SER A 546 13.71 -22.09 -14.85
C SER A 546 12.96 -22.97 -15.82
N VAL A 547 13.46 -24.18 -16.00
CA VAL A 547 12.80 -25.25 -16.73
C VAL A 547 12.71 -26.50 -15.86
N ARG A 548 11.61 -27.25 -15.95
CA ARG A 548 11.45 -28.53 -15.28
C ARG A 548 10.67 -29.52 -16.14
N LEU A 549 11.14 -30.76 -16.25
CA LEU A 549 10.37 -31.86 -16.82
C LEU A 549 9.31 -32.32 -15.82
N ILE A 550 8.04 -32.12 -16.17
CA ILE A 550 6.91 -32.63 -15.42
C ILE A 550 6.60 -34.08 -15.83
N ASP A 551 6.73 -34.36 -17.13
CA ASP A 551 6.70 -35.70 -17.69
C ASP A 551 7.99 -35.91 -18.51
N PRO A 552 8.65 -37.08 -18.44
CA PRO A 552 8.22 -38.30 -17.76
C PRO A 552 8.39 -38.33 -16.24
N ILE A 553 7.63 -39.22 -15.58
CA ILE A 553 7.84 -39.59 -14.18
C ILE A 553 9.18 -40.33 -14.03
N PRO A 554 10.10 -39.87 -13.17
CA PRO A 554 11.39 -40.52 -12.92
C PRO A 554 11.23 -41.98 -12.48
N GLY A 555 12.08 -42.87 -13.03
CA GLY A 555 12.09 -44.29 -12.64
C GLY A 555 10.91 -45.15 -13.14
N ARG A 556 9.88 -44.55 -13.76
CA ARG A 556 8.80 -45.31 -14.43
C ARG A 556 9.33 -45.97 -15.70
N THR A 557 8.77 -47.13 -16.02
CA THR A 557 9.11 -47.90 -17.21
C THR A 557 8.18 -47.54 -18.37
N TYR A 558 8.75 -47.18 -19.51
CA TYR A 558 8.08 -46.82 -20.75
C TYR A 558 8.56 -47.71 -21.90
N ALA A 559 7.63 -48.17 -22.74
CA ALA A 559 7.91 -49.17 -23.75
C ALA A 559 8.30 -48.57 -25.11
N GLU A 560 7.37 -47.92 -25.81
CA GLU A 560 7.58 -47.51 -27.21
C GLU A 560 7.92 -46.01 -27.35
N SER A 561 7.31 -45.19 -26.51
CA SER A 561 7.48 -43.75 -26.50
C SER A 561 7.14 -43.18 -25.12
N VAL A 562 7.47 -41.91 -24.93
CA VAL A 562 7.13 -41.16 -23.74
C VAL A 562 6.75 -39.72 -24.11
N ARG A 563 5.75 -39.17 -23.44
CA ARG A 563 5.40 -37.75 -23.56
C ARG A 563 6.34 -36.95 -22.66
N ALA A 564 7.20 -36.13 -23.23
CA ALA A 564 7.96 -35.15 -22.48
C ALA A 564 7.16 -33.85 -22.39
N ARG A 565 6.95 -33.35 -21.17
CA ARG A 565 6.30 -32.06 -20.93
C ARG A 565 7.16 -31.26 -19.99
N ALA A 566 7.44 -30.01 -20.36
CA ALA A 566 8.18 -29.08 -19.52
C ALA A 566 7.26 -28.01 -18.95
N ASP A 567 7.55 -27.61 -17.73
CA ASP A 567 7.14 -26.33 -17.15
C ASP A 567 8.30 -25.35 -17.32
N LEU A 568 8.01 -24.16 -17.83
CA LEU A 568 9.00 -23.16 -18.18
C LEU A 568 8.59 -21.81 -17.61
N VAL A 569 9.46 -21.21 -16.81
CA VAL A 569 9.36 -19.83 -16.36
C VAL A 569 10.43 -19.02 -17.08
N VAL A 570 9.98 -18.11 -17.94
CA VAL A 570 10.85 -17.13 -18.62
C VAL A 570 10.85 -15.85 -17.77
N PRO A 571 12.03 -15.28 -17.44
CA PRO A 571 12.09 -14.03 -16.70
C PRO A 571 11.34 -12.92 -17.41
N GLU A 572 10.65 -12.08 -16.64
CA GLU A 572 10.03 -10.86 -17.18
C GLU A 572 11.06 -10.00 -17.93
N GLY A 573 10.67 -9.49 -19.11
CA GLY A 573 11.56 -8.71 -19.99
C GLY A 573 12.49 -9.55 -20.88
N LYS A 574 12.66 -10.85 -20.61
CA LYS A 574 13.44 -11.75 -21.47
C LYS A 574 12.53 -12.52 -22.42
N SER A 575 13.09 -12.90 -23.56
CA SER A 575 12.41 -13.71 -24.57
C SER A 575 13.09 -15.06 -24.71
N LEU A 576 12.28 -16.12 -24.76
CA LEU A 576 12.76 -17.45 -25.07
C LEU A 576 13.18 -17.52 -26.54
N ARG A 577 14.44 -17.89 -26.79
CA ARG A 577 14.92 -18.24 -28.13
C ARG A 577 14.42 -19.62 -28.54
N SER A 578 14.53 -20.61 -27.65
CA SER A 578 14.12 -21.99 -27.95
C SER A 578 14.09 -22.90 -26.72
N LEU A 579 13.13 -23.83 -26.69
CA LEU A 579 13.08 -24.96 -25.77
C LEU A 579 13.42 -26.25 -26.52
N GLU A 580 14.51 -26.92 -26.17
CA GLU A 580 15.03 -28.10 -26.87
C GLU A 580 14.84 -29.37 -26.04
N PHE A 581 14.23 -30.40 -26.62
CA PHE A 581 14.09 -31.73 -26.00
C PHE A 581 15.15 -32.68 -26.54
N PHE A 582 15.67 -33.54 -25.68
CA PHE A 582 16.69 -34.52 -25.98
C PHE A 582 16.32 -35.90 -25.46
N ARG A 583 16.73 -36.91 -26.23
CA ARG A 583 16.81 -38.31 -25.82
C ARG A 583 18.28 -38.69 -25.73
N ASN A 584 18.77 -38.95 -24.53
CA ASN A 584 20.19 -39.03 -24.23
C ASN A 584 20.89 -37.75 -24.70
N GLU A 585 21.86 -37.85 -25.60
CA GLU A 585 22.54 -36.70 -26.20
C GLU A 585 21.89 -36.25 -27.53
N GLU A 586 20.91 -36.99 -28.05
CA GLU A 586 20.28 -36.72 -29.33
C GLU A 586 19.15 -35.71 -29.16
N LYS A 587 19.24 -34.55 -29.82
CA LYS A 587 18.16 -33.57 -29.86
C LYS A 587 17.00 -34.12 -30.70
N VAL A 588 15.83 -34.23 -30.09
CA VAL A 588 14.62 -34.78 -30.72
C VAL A 588 13.66 -33.71 -31.19
N ALA A 589 13.63 -32.53 -30.55
CA ALA A 589 12.79 -31.42 -30.96
C ALA A 589 13.31 -30.06 -30.45
N THR A 590 12.86 -29.01 -31.12
CA THR A 590 13.00 -27.61 -30.68
C THR A 590 11.63 -26.94 -30.79
N LEU A 591 11.14 -26.38 -29.69
CA LEU A 591 9.88 -25.63 -29.60
C LEU A 591 10.18 -24.15 -29.36
N TYR A 592 9.37 -23.28 -29.96
CA TYR A 592 9.52 -21.82 -29.88
C TYR A 592 8.34 -21.15 -29.15
N GLN A 593 7.25 -21.87 -28.95
CA GLN A 593 6.03 -21.40 -28.30
C GLN A 593 5.32 -22.54 -27.57
N GLU A 594 4.44 -22.19 -26.64
CA GLU A 594 3.56 -23.15 -25.99
C GLU A 594 2.62 -23.86 -26.98
N PRO A 595 2.20 -25.10 -26.68
CA PRO A 595 2.49 -25.89 -25.47
C PRO A 595 3.87 -26.57 -25.49
N TRP A 596 4.57 -26.58 -24.35
CA TRP A 596 5.90 -27.19 -24.16
C TRP A 596 5.86 -28.71 -24.03
N VAL A 597 5.32 -29.39 -25.04
CA VAL A 597 5.07 -30.84 -25.03
C VAL A 597 5.65 -31.48 -26.28
N GLN A 598 6.39 -32.57 -26.09
CA GLN A 598 7.00 -33.34 -27.17
C GLN A 598 6.91 -34.86 -26.92
N PRO A 599 6.29 -35.65 -27.82
CA PRO A 599 6.46 -37.11 -27.82
C PRO A 599 7.89 -37.50 -28.20
N ILE A 600 8.49 -38.42 -27.44
CA ILE A 600 9.85 -38.94 -27.64
C ILE A 600 9.80 -40.46 -27.82
N GLU A 601 10.29 -40.95 -28.96
CA GLU A 601 10.40 -42.39 -29.22
C GLU A 601 11.52 -43.04 -28.39
N LEU A 602 11.29 -44.27 -27.92
CA LEU A 602 12.22 -45.04 -27.08
C LEU A 602 12.72 -46.30 -27.83
N PRO A 603 13.66 -46.15 -28.77
CA PRO A 603 14.25 -47.28 -29.48
C PRO A 603 15.03 -48.14 -28.49
N GLY A 604 14.59 -49.39 -28.32
CA GLY A 604 15.16 -50.33 -27.34
C GLY A 604 14.19 -50.84 -26.30
N GLY A 605 13.00 -50.23 -26.18
CA GLY A 605 11.97 -50.74 -25.31
C GLY A 605 12.21 -50.49 -23.81
N PRO A 606 11.42 -51.12 -22.94
CA PRO A 606 11.43 -50.89 -21.49
C PRO A 606 12.71 -51.38 -20.78
N GLN A 607 13.63 -52.05 -21.49
CA GLN A 607 14.89 -52.59 -20.94
C GLN A 607 16.08 -51.64 -21.14
N GLN A 608 15.92 -50.58 -21.95
CA GLN A 608 17.00 -49.67 -22.27
C GLN A 608 16.88 -48.38 -21.45
N LEU A 609 17.89 -48.15 -20.60
CA LEU A 609 18.06 -46.92 -19.85
C LEU A 609 18.06 -45.72 -20.80
N THR A 610 17.21 -44.74 -20.53
CA THR A 610 17.10 -43.54 -21.38
C THR A 610 17.04 -42.30 -20.51
N VAL A 611 17.82 -41.28 -20.89
CA VAL A 611 17.78 -39.95 -20.30
C VAL A 611 16.87 -39.09 -21.16
N VAL A 612 15.86 -38.47 -20.57
CA VAL A 612 15.07 -37.41 -21.21
C VAL A 612 15.55 -36.09 -20.64
N ARG A 613 15.94 -35.15 -21.49
CA ARG A 613 16.46 -33.85 -21.07
C ARG A 613 15.73 -32.74 -21.82
N VAL A 614 15.53 -31.60 -21.15
CA VAL A 614 15.02 -30.37 -21.75
C VAL A 614 16.02 -29.24 -21.49
N GLN A 615 16.22 -28.36 -22.46
CA GLN A 615 17.08 -27.18 -22.36
C GLN A 615 16.32 -25.95 -22.85
N ALA A 616 16.14 -24.95 -22.00
CA ALA A 616 15.60 -23.64 -22.38
C ALA A 616 16.74 -22.68 -22.68
N ASN A 617 16.62 -21.92 -23.77
CA ASN A 617 17.62 -20.95 -24.22
C ASN A 617 16.95 -19.59 -24.41
N LEU A 618 17.52 -18.54 -23.83
CA LEU A 618 17.08 -17.15 -24.01
C LEU A 618 17.82 -16.46 -25.14
N GLU A 619 17.31 -15.32 -25.59
CA GLU A 619 17.93 -14.52 -26.66
C GLU A 619 19.27 -13.88 -26.26
N ASP A 620 19.49 -13.62 -24.99
CA ASP A 620 20.77 -13.10 -24.45
C ASP A 620 21.88 -14.18 -24.36
N GLY A 621 21.53 -15.45 -24.65
CA GLY A 621 22.45 -16.59 -24.61
C GLY A 621 22.48 -17.32 -23.27
N GLU A 622 21.72 -16.89 -22.27
CA GLU A 622 21.49 -17.67 -21.06
C GLU A 622 20.73 -18.97 -21.39
N TRP A 623 21.04 -20.05 -20.68
CA TRP A 623 20.36 -21.33 -20.84
C TRP A 623 20.26 -22.07 -19.51
N ILE A 624 19.24 -22.89 -19.37
CA ILE A 624 19.04 -23.80 -18.23
C ILE A 624 18.53 -25.14 -18.75
N GLU A 625 18.87 -26.23 -18.06
CA GLU A 625 18.43 -27.58 -18.42
C GLU A 625 17.85 -28.33 -17.23
N ASP A 626 16.98 -29.30 -17.52
CA ASP A 626 16.50 -30.28 -16.56
C ASP A 626 16.51 -31.68 -17.18
N THR A 627 16.73 -32.71 -16.37
CA THR A 627 17.00 -34.07 -16.83
C THR A 627 16.29 -35.12 -15.98
N VAL A 628 15.61 -36.05 -16.63
CA VAL A 628 14.94 -37.19 -16.00
C VAL A 628 15.45 -38.51 -16.58
N LEU A 629 15.75 -39.46 -15.69
CA LEU A 629 16.09 -40.83 -16.08
C LEU A 629 14.86 -41.73 -16.07
N ILE A 630 14.63 -42.44 -17.17
CA ILE A 630 13.58 -43.45 -17.32
C ILE A 630 14.16 -44.82 -17.67
N ASN A 631 13.37 -45.89 -17.44
CA ASN A 631 13.79 -47.27 -17.67
C ASN A 631 15.06 -47.68 -16.88
N GLY A 632 15.33 -47.02 -15.75
CA GLY A 632 16.45 -47.29 -14.86
C GLY A 632 16.04 -47.97 -13.56
N PRO A 633 17.01 -48.46 -12.76
CA PRO A 633 16.72 -48.98 -11.43
C PRO A 633 16.08 -47.87 -10.58
N GLY A 634 14.88 -48.11 -10.05
CA GLY A 634 14.02 -47.10 -9.41
C GLY A 634 14.53 -46.50 -8.10
N ALA A 635 15.80 -46.72 -7.72
CA ALA A 635 16.45 -46.11 -6.57
C ALA A 635 17.80 -45.55 -7.02
N LEU A 636 17.77 -44.32 -7.54
CA LEU A 636 18.97 -43.49 -7.63
C LEU A 636 19.06 -42.67 -6.35
N GLU A 637 20.23 -42.69 -5.72
CA GLU A 637 20.54 -41.80 -4.61
C GLU A 637 20.82 -40.41 -5.20
N GLU A 638 19.90 -39.48 -5.00
CA GLU A 638 20.06 -38.06 -5.36
C GLU A 638 20.79 -37.36 -4.21
N VAL A 639 21.95 -36.78 -4.49
CA VAL A 639 22.74 -36.00 -3.52
C VAL A 639 22.61 -34.53 -3.88
N GLN A 640 21.75 -33.81 -3.15
CA GLN A 640 21.69 -32.36 -3.24
C GLN A 640 22.89 -31.77 -2.50
N VAL A 641 23.65 -30.89 -3.16
CA VAL A 641 24.83 -30.22 -2.58
C VAL A 641 24.56 -28.73 -2.55
N ASP A 642 24.17 -28.22 -1.39
CA ASP A 642 23.94 -26.79 -1.17
C ASP A 642 25.19 -26.17 -0.53
N PHE A 643 25.70 -25.11 -1.15
CA PHE A 643 26.80 -24.30 -0.61
C PHE A 643 26.24 -23.04 0.04
N VAL A 644 26.73 -22.71 1.23
CA VAL A 644 26.50 -21.41 1.86
C VAL A 644 27.50 -20.42 1.29
N GLU A 645 27.02 -19.39 0.59
CA GLU A 645 27.84 -18.35 -0.02
C GLU A 645 27.95 -17.11 0.88
N LEU A 646 29.17 -16.77 1.32
CA LEU A 646 29.45 -15.62 2.18
C LEU A 646 30.18 -14.52 1.39
N TYR A 647 29.46 -13.46 1.02
CA TYR A 647 30.04 -12.25 0.44
C TYR A 647 30.64 -11.35 1.52
N THR A 648 31.94 -11.50 1.74
CA THR A 648 32.67 -10.91 2.87
C THR A 648 33.44 -9.66 2.44
N SER A 649 33.15 -8.51 3.05
CA SER A 649 33.97 -7.30 2.98
C SER A 649 35.03 -7.34 4.09
N VAL A 650 36.27 -6.93 3.80
CA VAL A 650 37.33 -6.77 4.81
C VAL A 650 37.83 -5.34 4.77
N THR A 651 37.81 -4.65 5.92
CA THR A 651 38.27 -3.26 6.00
C THR A 651 39.37 -3.07 7.03
N ASP A 652 40.27 -2.11 6.79
CA ASP A 652 41.27 -1.67 7.77
C ASP A 652 40.65 -0.80 8.87
N ASP A 653 41.48 -0.35 9.84
CA ASP A 653 41.04 0.54 10.93
C ASP A 653 40.51 1.90 10.44
N GLN A 654 40.80 2.28 9.19
CA GLN A 654 40.33 3.49 8.52
C GLN A 654 39.07 3.23 7.66
N ARG A 655 38.48 2.04 7.75
CA ARG A 655 37.33 1.56 6.95
C ARG A 655 37.59 1.45 5.46
N ARG A 656 38.85 1.40 5.03
CA ARG A 656 39.18 1.19 3.61
C ARG A 656 39.21 -0.30 3.28
N PRO A 657 38.73 -0.73 2.11
CA PRO A 657 38.79 -2.14 1.72
C PRO A 657 40.23 -2.69 1.69
N VAL A 658 40.43 -3.87 2.28
CA VAL A 658 41.68 -4.62 2.24
C VAL A 658 41.61 -5.60 1.07
N LEU A 659 42.22 -5.20 -0.04
CA LEU A 659 42.38 -6.02 -1.23
C LEU A 659 43.60 -6.95 -1.08
N GLY A 660 43.67 -8.02 -1.88
CA GLY A 660 44.87 -8.83 -1.94
C GLY A 660 44.91 -10.05 -0.99
N LEU A 661 43.86 -10.32 -0.21
CA LEU A 661 43.83 -11.46 0.69
C LEU A 661 43.71 -12.78 -0.09
N GLU A 662 44.32 -13.82 0.47
CA GLU A 662 44.27 -15.20 -0.01
C GLU A 662 43.33 -16.02 0.89
N GLU A 663 42.84 -17.16 0.39
CA GLU A 663 41.92 -18.05 1.13
C GLU A 663 42.43 -18.38 2.55
N SER A 664 43.73 -18.63 2.70
CA SER A 664 44.35 -18.99 3.98
C SER A 664 44.25 -17.91 5.06
N ALA A 665 43.89 -16.67 4.68
CA ALA A 665 43.66 -15.60 5.65
C ALA A 665 42.31 -15.73 6.36
N PHE A 666 41.37 -16.56 5.84
CA PHE A 666 40.01 -16.64 6.34
C PHE A 666 39.76 -17.89 7.18
N THR A 667 39.05 -17.72 8.29
CA THR A 667 38.46 -18.81 9.07
C THR A 667 36.96 -18.58 9.19
N VAL A 668 36.16 -19.53 8.68
CA VAL A 668 34.70 -19.49 8.77
C VAL A 668 34.23 -20.39 9.92
N LEU A 669 33.39 -19.85 10.80
CA LEU A 669 32.77 -20.56 11.92
C LEU A 669 31.25 -20.53 11.75
N GLU A 670 30.62 -21.69 11.79
CA GLU A 670 29.17 -21.84 11.87
C GLU A 670 28.82 -22.39 13.26
N ASP A 671 28.05 -21.65 14.05
CA ASP A 671 27.73 -21.98 15.45
C ASP A 671 28.98 -22.28 16.31
N GLY A 672 30.07 -21.56 16.01
CA GLY A 672 31.37 -21.73 16.64
C GLY A 672 32.19 -22.93 16.14
N VAL A 673 31.66 -23.72 15.20
CA VAL A 673 32.33 -24.86 14.57
C VAL A 673 32.99 -24.42 13.25
N GLN A 674 34.28 -24.68 13.11
CA GLN A 674 35.04 -24.31 11.92
C GLN A 674 34.59 -25.12 10.69
N GLN A 675 34.31 -24.41 9.60
CA GLN A 675 33.92 -24.97 8.32
C GLN A 675 35.10 -24.94 7.34
N THR A 676 35.10 -25.88 6.39
CA THR A 676 36.12 -25.93 5.33
C THR A 676 35.64 -25.12 4.15
N ILE A 677 36.41 -24.11 3.74
CA ILE A 677 36.12 -23.30 2.55
C ILE A 677 36.29 -24.21 1.33
N ALA A 678 35.22 -24.41 0.58
CA ALA A 678 35.21 -25.19 -0.66
C ALA A 678 35.47 -24.31 -1.89
N ARG A 679 35.11 -23.01 -1.81
CA ARG A 679 35.30 -22.05 -2.90
C ARG A 679 35.75 -20.70 -2.34
N PHE A 680 36.80 -20.16 -2.95
CA PHE A 680 37.29 -18.81 -2.67
C PHE A 680 37.41 -18.03 -3.98
N ARG A 681 36.80 -16.84 -4.04
CA ARG A 681 36.92 -15.91 -5.18
C ARG A 681 36.93 -14.46 -4.73
N ARG A 682 37.58 -13.59 -5.50
CA ARG A 682 37.36 -12.14 -5.42
C ARG A 682 36.17 -11.77 -6.29
N VAL A 683 35.37 -10.83 -5.82
CA VAL A 683 34.04 -10.53 -6.39
C VAL A 683 34.11 -9.56 -7.57
N GLU A 684 35.30 -9.06 -7.94
CA GLU A 684 35.54 -8.17 -9.09
C GLU A 684 34.86 -8.66 -10.40
N ASP A 685 34.77 -9.97 -10.63
CA ASP A 685 34.18 -10.58 -11.84
C ASP A 685 32.74 -11.09 -11.67
N THR A 686 32.07 -10.83 -10.54
CA THR A 686 30.70 -11.33 -10.29
C THR A 686 29.66 -10.27 -10.67
N PRO A 687 28.65 -10.61 -11.49
CA PRO A 687 27.50 -9.73 -11.74
C PRO A 687 26.86 -9.23 -10.45
N LEU A 688 26.67 -7.92 -10.34
CA LEU A 688 25.86 -7.31 -9.29
C LEU A 688 24.39 -7.36 -9.70
N ARG A 689 23.55 -7.85 -8.78
CA ARG A 689 22.09 -7.84 -8.92
C ARG A 689 21.52 -7.09 -7.73
N GLY A 690 20.91 -5.95 -7.95
CA GLY A 690 20.47 -5.13 -6.83
C GLY A 690 19.20 -4.35 -7.09
N THR A 691 18.56 -3.94 -6.00
CA THR A 691 17.38 -3.10 -6.06
C THR A 691 17.64 -1.83 -5.26
N ILE A 692 17.41 -0.67 -5.88
CA ILE A 692 17.24 0.57 -5.13
C ILE A 692 15.80 0.59 -4.61
N LEU A 693 15.64 0.54 -3.29
CA LEU A 693 14.37 0.64 -2.61
C LEU A 693 14.21 2.07 -2.08
N LEU A 694 13.47 2.88 -2.83
CA LEU A 694 13.34 4.31 -2.63
C LEU A 694 12.02 4.66 -1.94
N ASP A 695 12.11 5.27 -0.76
CA ASP A 695 10.96 5.82 -0.05
C ASP A 695 10.43 7.06 -0.78
N VAL A 696 9.18 6.99 -1.20
CA VAL A 696 8.43 8.07 -1.85
C VAL A 696 7.20 8.44 -1.04
N SER A 697 7.22 8.17 0.27
CA SER A 697 6.17 8.63 1.20
C SER A 697 6.14 10.14 1.31
N ALA A 698 5.02 10.67 1.83
CA ALA A 698 4.84 12.12 1.94
C ALA A 698 5.89 12.83 2.81
N SER A 699 6.52 12.17 3.77
CA SER A 699 7.61 12.74 4.58
C SER A 699 8.87 13.08 3.76
N MET A 700 8.98 12.50 2.55
CA MET A 700 10.08 12.75 1.61
C MET A 700 9.85 13.97 0.72
N GLU A 701 8.75 14.74 0.85
CA GLU A 701 8.39 15.86 -0.05
C GLU A 701 9.53 16.86 -0.27
N ASP A 702 10.23 17.28 0.79
CA ASP A 702 11.33 18.24 0.69
C ASP A 702 12.66 17.63 0.16
N ARG A 703 12.71 16.31 -0.05
CA ARG A 703 13.96 15.54 -0.30
C ARG A 703 13.91 14.68 -1.55
N ILE A 704 12.72 14.42 -2.09
CA ILE A 704 12.49 13.43 -3.15
C ILE A 704 13.31 13.74 -4.41
N ASP A 705 13.41 15.01 -4.82
CA ASP A 705 14.19 15.42 -5.99
C ASP A 705 15.67 15.05 -5.86
N GLN A 706 16.23 15.23 -4.66
CA GLN A 706 17.64 14.94 -4.38
C GLN A 706 17.87 13.44 -4.22
N ALA A 707 16.91 12.72 -3.63
CA ALA A 707 16.92 11.26 -3.55
C ALA A 707 16.89 10.63 -4.96
N ILE A 708 16.06 11.15 -5.87
CA ILE A 708 16.00 10.77 -7.28
C ILE A 708 17.35 11.01 -7.97
N GLN A 709 17.92 12.21 -7.83
CA GLN A 709 19.22 12.55 -8.42
C GLN A 709 20.34 11.63 -7.90
N ALA A 710 20.34 11.33 -6.60
CA ALA A 710 21.33 10.45 -6.01
C ALA A 710 21.16 9.00 -6.51
N ALA A 711 19.93 8.51 -6.63
CA ALA A 711 19.65 7.18 -7.16
C ALA A 711 20.10 7.04 -8.62
N ALA A 712 19.87 8.07 -9.45
CA ALA A 712 20.41 8.13 -10.81
C ALA A 712 21.94 8.06 -10.82
N GLN A 713 22.61 8.86 -9.99
CA GLN A 713 24.08 8.85 -9.91
C GLN A 713 24.63 7.49 -9.43
N PHE A 714 23.98 6.84 -8.46
CA PHE A 714 24.39 5.52 -8.00
C PHE A 714 24.32 4.48 -9.12
N PHE A 715 23.28 4.52 -9.94
CA PHE A 715 23.16 3.64 -11.11
C PHE A 715 24.36 3.84 -12.05
N GLU A 716 24.68 5.08 -12.42
CA GLU A 716 25.83 5.41 -13.28
C GLU A 716 27.17 4.90 -12.72
N ASP A 717 27.36 5.01 -11.40
CA ASP A 717 28.64 4.71 -10.76
C ASP A 717 28.85 3.20 -10.54
N VAL A 718 27.78 2.41 -10.44
CA VAL A 718 27.82 0.99 -10.05
C VAL A 718 27.66 0.03 -11.22
N VAL A 719 26.79 0.37 -12.17
CA VAL A 719 26.32 -0.54 -13.21
C VAL A 719 27.31 -0.60 -14.37
N THR A 720 27.69 -1.82 -14.74
CA THR A 720 28.41 -2.15 -15.97
C THR A 720 27.53 -3.05 -16.84
N GLU A 721 27.96 -3.39 -18.06
CA GLU A 721 27.23 -4.27 -19.01
C GLU A 721 26.90 -5.69 -18.47
N ARG A 722 27.38 -6.05 -17.28
CA ARG A 722 27.11 -7.36 -16.65
C ARG A 722 26.23 -7.24 -15.41
N ASP A 723 25.92 -6.04 -14.97
CA ASP A 723 25.16 -5.77 -13.75
C ASP A 723 23.78 -5.28 -14.12
N GLU A 724 22.79 -5.60 -13.31
CA GLU A 724 21.44 -5.10 -13.51
C GLU A 724 20.89 -4.62 -12.18
N LEU A 725 20.35 -3.39 -12.19
CA LEU A 725 19.63 -2.84 -11.06
C LEU A 725 18.16 -2.64 -11.40
N SER A 726 17.30 -2.89 -10.43
CA SER A 726 15.91 -2.48 -10.46
C SER A 726 15.67 -1.29 -9.52
N LEU A 727 14.58 -0.58 -9.76
CA LEU A 727 14.11 0.49 -8.89
C LEU A 727 12.73 0.12 -8.36
N ILE A 728 12.60 0.04 -7.05
CA ILE A 728 11.32 -0.13 -6.37
C ILE A 728 11.07 1.13 -5.56
N ALA A 729 10.01 1.85 -5.89
CA ALA A 729 9.54 2.97 -5.11
C ALA A 729 8.45 2.49 -4.16
N PHE A 730 8.41 3.02 -2.94
CA PHE A 730 7.40 2.62 -1.98
C PHE A 730 6.87 3.75 -1.12
N ASN A 731 5.60 3.60 -0.77
CA ASN A 731 4.88 4.39 0.23
C ASN A 731 4.02 3.43 1.06
N ASP A 732 2.69 3.47 0.98
CA ASP A 732 1.81 2.51 1.65
C ASP A 732 1.87 1.11 1.00
N ARG A 733 2.46 1.02 -0.20
CA ARG A 733 2.77 -0.22 -0.91
C ARG A 733 4.03 -0.06 -1.76
N PRO A 734 4.79 -1.15 -1.99
CA PRO A 734 5.86 -1.15 -2.96
C PRO A 734 5.30 -1.23 -4.39
N HIS A 735 6.00 -0.61 -5.34
CA HIS A 735 5.80 -0.84 -6.77
C HIS A 735 7.14 -0.79 -7.50
N VAL A 736 7.29 -1.63 -8.53
CA VAL A 736 8.46 -1.62 -9.39
C VAL A 736 8.35 -0.42 -10.33
N ALA A 737 9.26 0.54 -10.19
CA ALA A 737 9.35 1.73 -11.02
C ALA A 737 10.29 1.52 -12.22
N ALA A 738 11.32 0.68 -12.06
CA ALA A 738 12.12 0.15 -13.16
C ALA A 738 12.43 -1.33 -12.92
N ASN A 739 12.25 -2.16 -13.95
CA ASN A 739 12.69 -3.55 -13.96
C ASN A 739 14.23 -3.65 -13.90
N PHE A 740 14.77 -4.85 -13.67
CA PHE A 740 16.22 -5.07 -13.75
C PHE A 740 16.73 -4.66 -15.13
N THR A 741 17.65 -3.70 -15.15
CA THR A 741 18.22 -3.15 -16.38
C THR A 741 19.66 -2.73 -16.15
N ASP A 742 20.46 -2.83 -17.21
CA ASP A 742 21.78 -2.21 -17.35
C ASP A 742 21.69 -0.90 -18.16
N GLN A 743 20.51 -0.57 -18.69
CA GLN A 743 20.28 0.58 -19.53
C GLN A 743 19.91 1.81 -18.70
N ARG A 744 20.72 2.85 -18.87
CA ARG A 744 20.50 4.16 -18.25
C ARG A 744 19.13 4.76 -18.53
N SER A 745 18.65 4.63 -19.77
CA SER A 745 17.35 5.20 -20.20
C SER A 745 16.18 4.62 -19.41
N ASP A 746 16.18 3.31 -19.24
CA ASP A 746 15.07 2.58 -18.61
C ASP A 746 15.03 2.88 -17.11
N PHE A 747 16.21 2.92 -16.48
CA PHE A 747 16.33 3.28 -15.07
C PHE A 747 15.95 4.75 -14.81
N ALA A 748 16.43 5.67 -15.67
CA ALA A 748 16.09 7.09 -15.60
C ALA A 748 14.59 7.32 -15.76
N SER A 749 13.93 6.61 -16.68
CA SER A 749 12.48 6.71 -16.90
C SER A 749 11.69 6.28 -15.65
N GLY A 750 12.14 5.23 -14.96
CA GLY A 750 11.52 4.81 -13.70
C GLY A 750 11.66 5.84 -12.56
N LEU A 751 12.68 6.70 -12.60
CA LEU A 751 12.84 7.79 -11.64
C LEU A 751 11.96 9.00 -11.97
N LEU A 752 11.53 9.15 -13.23
CA LEU A 752 10.81 10.33 -13.66
C LEU A 752 9.42 10.40 -13.01
N GLY A 753 9.20 11.54 -12.36
CA GLY A 753 8.04 11.93 -11.56
C GLY A 753 7.43 10.86 -10.65
N LEU A 754 8.32 10.12 -10.00
CA LEU A 754 8.13 9.78 -8.59
C LEU A 754 7.79 11.06 -7.82
N ARG A 755 6.75 11.00 -7.00
CA ARG A 755 6.29 12.09 -6.14
C ARG A 755 6.15 11.57 -4.73
N ALA A 756 6.45 12.42 -3.76
CA ALA A 756 6.20 12.11 -2.35
C ALA A 756 4.70 12.05 -2.10
N GLU A 757 4.15 10.88 -1.78
CA GLU A 757 2.73 10.68 -1.52
C GLU A 757 2.46 9.48 -0.60
N ARG A 758 1.31 9.49 0.09
CA ARG A 758 0.82 8.42 0.99
C ARG A 758 1.74 8.16 2.21
N GLY A 759 1.39 7.16 3.02
CA GLY A 759 2.13 6.77 4.24
C GLY A 759 3.30 5.82 3.95
N THR A 760 3.89 5.21 4.99
CA THR A 760 5.13 4.40 4.86
C THR A 760 4.94 2.95 5.32
N SER A 761 5.07 1.99 4.40
CA SER A 761 5.05 0.53 4.63
C SER A 761 6.43 -0.07 4.38
N LEU A 762 7.39 0.29 5.22
CA LEU A 762 8.80 -0.08 5.10
C LEU A 762 9.01 -1.60 5.12
N TYR A 763 8.38 -2.32 6.06
CA TYR A 763 8.61 -3.76 6.23
C TYR A 763 8.04 -4.59 5.07
N ASP A 764 6.81 -4.29 4.64
CA ASP A 764 6.19 -4.92 3.46
C ASP A 764 7.03 -4.66 2.20
N SER A 765 7.53 -3.43 2.04
CA SER A 765 8.31 -3.02 0.87
C SER A 765 9.72 -3.64 0.85
N LEU A 766 10.35 -3.78 2.02
CA LEU A 766 11.61 -4.49 2.14
C LEU A 766 11.46 -5.98 1.81
N ILE A 767 10.43 -6.65 2.34
CA ILE A 767 10.14 -8.05 2.02
C ILE A 767 9.89 -8.21 0.52
N PHE A 768 9.14 -7.29 -0.10
CA PHE A 768 8.90 -7.29 -1.54
C PHE A 768 10.20 -7.13 -2.35
N ALA A 769 11.09 -6.19 -1.98
CA ALA A 769 12.37 -6.01 -2.67
C ALA A 769 13.28 -7.24 -2.53
N LEU A 770 13.34 -7.84 -1.34
CA LEU A 770 14.11 -9.06 -1.11
C LEU A 770 13.53 -10.26 -1.85
N PHE A 771 12.20 -10.33 -1.98
CA PHE A 771 11.51 -11.32 -2.81
C PHE A 771 11.81 -11.14 -4.30
N HIS A 772 11.82 -9.89 -4.77
CA HIS A 772 12.13 -9.53 -6.16
C HIS A 772 13.53 -9.99 -6.58
N LEU A 773 14.48 -9.95 -5.64
CA LEU A 773 15.85 -10.46 -5.81
C LEU A 773 15.97 -12.00 -5.71
N ASN A 774 14.94 -12.70 -5.23
CA ASN A 774 15.02 -14.13 -4.95
C ASN A 774 15.24 -14.94 -6.24
N GLY A 775 16.14 -15.92 -6.19
CA GLY A 775 16.47 -16.78 -7.33
C GLY A 775 17.39 -16.16 -8.38
N LEU A 776 17.76 -14.88 -8.25
CA LEU A 776 18.76 -14.27 -9.13
C LEU A 776 20.17 -14.75 -8.76
N PRO A 777 21.01 -15.10 -9.75
CA PRO A 777 22.39 -15.48 -9.52
C PRO A 777 23.27 -14.25 -9.20
N GLY A 778 24.40 -14.48 -8.53
CA GLY A 778 25.40 -13.43 -8.27
C GLY A 778 25.22 -12.71 -6.94
N GLN A 779 25.91 -11.58 -6.78
CA GLN A 779 25.90 -10.83 -5.53
C GLN A 779 24.63 -9.97 -5.45
N ARG A 780 23.74 -10.33 -4.52
CA ARG A 780 22.45 -9.66 -4.31
C ARG A 780 22.54 -8.56 -3.26
N PHE A 781 21.94 -7.40 -3.52
CA PHE A 781 21.84 -6.33 -2.52
C PHE A 781 20.57 -5.47 -2.65
N VAL A 782 20.13 -4.88 -1.54
CA VAL A 782 19.11 -3.84 -1.51
C VAL A 782 19.76 -2.54 -1.02
N LEU A 783 19.62 -1.46 -1.79
CA LEU A 783 19.94 -0.11 -1.34
C LEU A 783 18.65 0.56 -0.88
N LEU A 784 18.40 0.58 0.42
CA LEU A 784 17.22 1.20 1.03
C LEU A 784 17.51 2.68 1.33
N LEU A 785 16.72 3.59 0.77
CA LEU A 785 16.70 5.00 1.13
C LEU A 785 15.36 5.36 1.76
N SER A 786 15.36 5.78 3.03
CA SER A 786 14.12 6.12 3.76
C SER A 786 14.40 7.12 4.89
N ASP A 787 13.46 8.00 5.18
CA ASP A 787 13.47 8.87 6.37
C ASP A 787 12.74 8.25 7.59
N GLY A 788 12.13 7.08 7.37
CA GLY A 788 11.86 6.07 8.38
C GLY A 788 10.67 6.32 9.33
N ILE A 789 10.36 5.23 10.04
CA ILE A 789 9.12 4.88 10.76
C ILE A 789 8.16 4.15 9.80
N ASP A 790 7.95 2.87 10.11
CA ASP A 790 6.90 2.07 9.50
C ASP A 790 5.54 2.41 10.14
N GLU A 791 4.52 2.59 9.31
CA GLU A 791 3.18 3.00 9.73
C GLU A 791 2.10 1.96 9.40
N HIS A 792 2.19 1.32 8.23
CA HIS A 792 1.08 0.54 7.66
C HIS A 792 1.46 -0.89 7.22
N SER A 793 2.66 -1.38 7.57
CA SER A 793 3.05 -2.74 7.16
C SER A 793 2.21 -3.82 7.82
N ARG A 794 1.93 -4.88 7.07
CA ARG A 794 1.28 -6.11 7.56
C ARG A 794 2.26 -6.97 8.35
N TYR A 795 3.53 -6.94 7.97
CA TYR A 795 4.60 -7.64 8.66
C TYR A 795 5.26 -6.75 9.72
N ASP A 796 5.63 -7.34 10.85
CA ASP A 796 6.40 -6.63 11.87
C ASP A 796 7.90 -6.63 11.59
N TYR A 797 8.64 -5.88 12.41
CA TYR A 797 10.09 -5.75 12.31
C TYR A 797 10.84 -7.09 12.38
N GLU A 798 10.45 -7.99 13.29
CA GLU A 798 11.18 -9.25 13.47
C GLU A 798 10.91 -10.20 12.29
N GLN A 799 9.70 -10.16 11.72
CA GLN A 799 9.37 -10.85 10.47
C GLN A 799 10.20 -10.32 9.29
N ALA A 800 10.32 -9.01 9.14
CA ALA A 800 11.15 -8.41 8.09
C ALA A 800 12.63 -8.74 8.25
N LEU A 801 13.13 -8.77 9.50
CA LEU A 801 14.51 -9.15 9.80
C LEU A 801 14.77 -10.62 9.47
N GLU A 802 13.89 -11.53 9.88
CA GLU A 802 14.00 -12.96 9.55
C GLU A 802 14.00 -13.15 8.02
N TYR A 803 13.11 -12.46 7.30
CA TYR A 803 13.06 -12.53 5.84
C TYR A 803 14.35 -12.02 5.18
N ALA A 804 14.91 -10.92 5.72
CA ALA A 804 16.20 -10.39 5.29
C ALA A 804 17.36 -11.36 5.50
N GLN A 805 17.36 -12.10 6.61
CA GLN A 805 18.38 -13.14 6.87
C GLN A 805 18.23 -14.35 5.92
N ARG A 806 17.02 -14.61 5.42
CA ARG A 806 16.72 -15.71 4.48
C ARG A 806 17.01 -15.40 3.01
N SER A 807 17.02 -14.13 2.61
CA SER A 807 17.19 -13.74 1.19
C SER A 807 18.65 -13.80 0.70
N GLU A 808 19.60 -13.89 1.64
CA GLU A 808 21.05 -13.79 1.41
C GLU A 808 21.47 -12.48 0.71
N ALA A 809 20.57 -11.50 0.60
CA ALA A 809 20.83 -10.22 -0.03
C ALA A 809 21.32 -9.21 1.03
N ALA A 810 22.42 -8.53 0.74
CA ALA A 810 22.98 -7.52 1.65
C ALA A 810 22.13 -6.25 1.64
N ILE A 811 21.73 -5.73 2.80
CA ILE A 811 20.97 -4.47 2.91
C ILE A 811 21.93 -3.33 3.21
N TYR A 812 22.00 -2.36 2.31
CA TYR A 812 22.62 -1.06 2.54
C TYR A 812 21.52 -0.06 2.84
N ALA A 813 21.44 0.40 4.09
CA ALA A 813 20.40 1.33 4.53
C ALA A 813 20.94 2.76 4.60
N VAL A 814 20.24 3.71 4.03
CA VAL A 814 20.57 5.13 4.09
C VAL A 814 19.37 5.85 4.70
N GLY A 815 19.57 6.32 5.93
CA GLY A 815 18.58 7.10 6.67
C GLY A 815 18.84 8.59 6.53
N ILE A 816 17.83 9.35 6.11
CA ILE A 816 17.90 10.82 6.04
C ILE A 816 17.01 11.43 7.12
N ASP A 817 17.55 12.37 7.91
CA ASP A 817 16.79 13.16 8.90
C ASP A 817 15.94 12.32 9.87
N LEU A 818 16.49 11.17 10.30
CA LEU A 818 15.76 10.24 11.15
C LEU A 818 15.46 10.84 12.53
N PRO A 819 14.24 10.63 13.09
CA PRO A 819 13.91 11.14 14.41
C PRO A 819 14.73 10.44 15.52
N ASP A 820 15.28 11.24 16.45
CA ASP A 820 16.10 10.78 17.58
C ASP A 820 15.37 9.84 18.58
N LYS A 821 14.04 9.88 18.55
CA LYS A 821 13.16 9.18 19.48
C LYS A 821 12.18 8.33 18.70
N ALA A 822 11.94 7.12 19.20
CA ALA A 822 10.86 6.27 18.71
C ALA A 822 9.51 7.00 18.91
N PRO A 823 8.54 6.79 17.99
CA PRO A 823 7.19 7.29 18.15
C PRO A 823 6.58 6.80 19.48
N LYS A 824 5.75 7.65 20.09
CA LYS A 824 5.08 7.29 21.35
C LYS A 824 4.00 6.25 21.03
N PRO A 825 4.02 5.06 21.65
CA PRO A 825 3.01 4.05 21.38
C PRO A 825 1.63 4.55 21.78
N ALA A 826 0.60 4.22 21.02
CA ALA A 826 -0.78 4.40 21.45
C ALA A 826 -1.08 3.47 22.65
N ARG A 827 -2.22 3.70 23.32
CA ARG A 827 -2.57 2.96 24.52
C ARG A 827 -2.88 1.49 24.19
N GLY A 828 -1.91 0.60 24.46
CA GLY A 828 -2.04 -0.84 24.23
C GLY A 828 -1.02 -1.39 23.22
N GLU A 829 -0.29 -0.52 22.52
CA GLU A 829 0.71 -0.91 21.53
C GLU A 829 2.07 -1.23 22.17
N LYS A 830 2.82 -2.11 21.50
CA LYS A 830 4.22 -2.36 21.82
C LYS A 830 5.03 -1.11 21.47
N ARG A 831 6.05 -0.83 22.29
CA ARG A 831 6.98 0.27 22.04
C ARG A 831 7.81 -0.08 20.81
N GLN A 832 7.71 0.74 19.76
CA GLN A 832 8.53 0.59 18.57
C GLN A 832 10.01 0.89 18.86
N GLU A 833 10.91 0.26 18.10
CA GLU A 833 12.33 0.59 18.09
C GLU A 833 12.57 1.96 17.44
N LYS A 834 13.77 2.53 17.65
CA LYS A 834 14.13 3.77 16.96
C LYS A 834 14.41 3.46 15.48
N PRO A 835 13.98 4.31 14.52
CA PRO A 835 14.25 4.08 13.09
C PRO A 835 15.72 3.81 12.79
N LYS A 836 16.62 4.59 13.41
CA LYS A 836 18.06 4.39 13.30
C LYS A 836 18.49 2.97 13.71
N THR A 837 17.99 2.46 14.83
CA THR A 837 18.33 1.12 15.33
C THR A 837 17.78 0.01 14.43
N VAL A 838 16.57 0.21 13.89
CA VAL A 838 15.95 -0.70 12.92
C VAL A 838 16.83 -0.84 11.67
N LEU A 839 17.21 0.29 11.06
CA LEU A 839 18.05 0.30 9.85
C LEU A 839 19.47 -0.23 10.12
N GLU A 840 20.08 0.12 11.26
CA GLU A 840 21.38 -0.41 11.69
C GLU A 840 21.36 -1.94 11.78
N ARG A 841 20.32 -2.52 12.40
CA ARG A 841 20.23 -3.97 12.61
C ARG A 841 19.90 -4.71 11.31
N LEU A 842 18.99 -4.22 10.47
CA LEU A 842 18.71 -4.82 9.14
C LEU A 842 19.98 -4.91 8.28
N ALA A 843 20.76 -3.83 8.22
CA ALA A 843 22.01 -3.81 7.47
C ALA A 843 23.08 -4.72 8.07
N ALA A 844 23.25 -4.69 9.40
CA ALA A 844 24.30 -5.46 10.07
C ALA A 844 24.06 -6.98 10.01
N GLU A 845 22.81 -7.44 10.10
CA GLU A 845 22.47 -8.86 10.09
C GLU A 845 22.63 -9.49 8.69
N THR A 846 22.48 -8.68 7.63
CA THR A 846 22.62 -9.10 6.22
C THR A 846 24.02 -8.86 5.62
N GLY A 847 24.97 -8.34 6.41
CA GLY A 847 26.34 -8.07 5.95
C GLY A 847 26.51 -6.78 5.14
N GLY A 848 25.52 -5.88 5.15
CA GLY A 848 25.59 -4.54 4.57
C GLY A 848 26.00 -3.46 5.58
N GLN A 849 25.75 -2.18 5.26
CA GLN A 849 26.04 -1.01 6.12
C GLN A 849 24.85 -0.07 6.23
N SER A 850 24.80 0.68 7.32
CA SER A 850 23.84 1.77 7.50
C SER A 850 24.55 3.14 7.53
N PHE A 851 24.00 4.12 6.82
CA PHE A 851 24.50 5.49 6.78
C PHE A 851 23.38 6.44 7.23
N PHE A 852 23.72 7.41 8.07
CA PHE A 852 22.75 8.37 8.61
C PHE A 852 23.21 9.78 8.31
N LEU A 853 22.36 10.53 7.60
CA LEU A 853 22.65 11.88 7.16
C LEU A 853 21.59 12.84 7.72
N ASP A 854 22.02 14.02 8.15
CA ASP A 854 21.09 15.09 8.55
C ASP A 854 20.42 15.72 7.31
N ASP A 855 21.12 15.71 6.17
CA ASP A 855 20.61 16.16 4.87
C ASP A 855 21.19 15.33 3.72
N VAL A 856 20.57 15.47 2.55
CA VAL A 856 20.89 14.71 1.34
C VAL A 856 22.25 15.01 0.70
N SER A 857 22.96 16.07 1.10
CA SER A 857 24.18 16.51 0.41
C SER A 857 25.34 15.52 0.58
N GLY A 858 25.26 14.64 1.59
CA GLY A 858 26.19 13.55 1.83
C GLY A 858 25.92 12.28 1.01
N LEU A 859 24.78 12.16 0.30
CA LEU A 859 24.37 10.92 -0.37
C LEU A 859 25.39 10.45 -1.41
N THR A 860 25.91 11.36 -2.23
CA THR A 860 26.89 11.02 -3.28
C THR A 860 28.12 10.33 -2.72
N ALA A 861 28.64 10.79 -1.57
CA ALA A 861 29.82 10.18 -0.94
C ALA A 861 29.51 8.81 -0.33
N VAL A 862 28.31 8.63 0.24
CA VAL A 862 27.84 7.35 0.76
C VAL A 862 27.71 6.33 -0.37
N TYR A 863 27.10 6.72 -1.48
CA TYR A 863 26.88 5.89 -2.66
C TYR A 863 28.19 5.43 -3.31
N ALA A 864 29.16 6.32 -3.47
CA ALA A 864 30.50 5.96 -3.93
C ALA A 864 31.19 4.94 -2.99
N SER A 865 31.03 5.11 -1.67
CA SER A 865 31.59 4.16 -0.69
C SER A 865 30.91 2.78 -0.77
N ILE A 866 29.61 2.72 -1.02
CA ILE A 866 28.86 1.47 -1.19
C ILE A 866 29.32 0.78 -2.48
N ALA A 867 29.44 1.53 -3.58
CA ALA A 867 29.93 1.02 -4.86
C ALA A 867 31.32 0.37 -4.74
N GLU A 868 32.27 1.07 -4.08
CA GLU A 868 33.62 0.56 -3.83
C GLU A 868 33.59 -0.72 -2.99
N GLU A 869 32.75 -0.77 -1.95
CA GLU A 869 32.62 -1.95 -1.10
C GLU A 869 32.05 -3.15 -1.87
N LEU A 870 30.98 -2.96 -2.64
CA LEU A 870 30.33 -4.04 -3.39
C LEU A 870 31.31 -4.78 -4.30
N ARG A 871 32.25 -4.05 -4.93
CA ARG A 871 33.29 -4.61 -5.80
C ARG A 871 34.51 -5.16 -5.07
N SER A 872 34.69 -4.82 -3.80
CA SER A 872 35.88 -5.20 -3.01
C SER A 872 35.66 -6.42 -2.11
N LYS A 873 34.59 -7.20 -2.34
CA LYS A 873 34.25 -8.37 -1.52
C LYS A 873 35.01 -9.64 -1.93
N TYR A 874 35.05 -10.60 -1.00
CA TYR A 874 35.50 -11.97 -1.19
C TYR A 874 34.30 -12.92 -1.05
N LEU A 875 34.15 -13.85 -1.99
CA LEU A 875 33.19 -14.94 -1.89
C LEU A 875 33.87 -16.13 -1.21
N LEU A 876 33.36 -16.50 -0.03
CA LEU A 876 33.72 -17.73 0.68
C LEU A 876 32.52 -18.67 0.61
N ALA A 877 32.65 -19.82 -0.04
CA ALA A 877 31.59 -20.82 -0.05
C ALA A 877 32.03 -22.08 0.70
N TYR A 878 31.15 -22.65 1.52
CA TYR A 878 31.40 -23.88 2.25
C TYR A 878 30.14 -24.75 2.29
N GLN A 879 30.32 -26.05 2.52
CA GLN A 879 29.22 -26.97 2.81
C GLN A 879 29.12 -27.11 4.34
N SER A 880 27.94 -26.88 4.91
CA SER A 880 27.75 -27.03 6.34
C SER A 880 28.04 -28.46 6.79
N SER A 881 28.85 -28.61 7.85
CA SER A 881 29.04 -29.88 8.55
C SER A 881 27.86 -30.27 9.43
N ASN A 882 26.90 -29.36 9.65
CA ASN A 882 25.63 -29.65 10.30
C ASN A 882 24.63 -30.23 9.28
N THR A 883 24.38 -31.53 9.41
CA THR A 883 23.49 -32.34 8.55
C THR A 883 22.04 -32.38 9.02
N SER A 884 21.66 -31.54 9.99
CA SER A 884 20.27 -31.43 10.46
C SER A 884 19.40 -30.69 9.43
N ASP A 885 18.24 -31.25 9.10
CA ASP A 885 17.20 -30.62 8.28
C ASP A 885 16.35 -29.60 9.07
N SER A 886 16.85 -29.10 10.19
CA SER A 886 16.14 -28.13 11.04
C SER A 886 16.23 -26.72 10.45
N ASP A 887 15.09 -26.04 10.32
CA ASP A 887 14.91 -24.63 9.93
C ASP A 887 15.32 -23.66 11.07
N GLU A 888 16.36 -24.00 11.82
CA GLU A 888 16.88 -23.19 12.94
C GLU A 888 18.01 -22.27 12.45
N PHE A 889 18.05 -21.04 12.99
CA PHE A 889 19.07 -20.05 12.64
C PHE A 889 20.47 -20.53 13.00
N ARG A 890 21.39 -20.44 12.03
CA ARG A 890 22.81 -20.79 12.18
C ARG A 890 23.66 -19.54 12.15
N SER A 891 24.41 -19.30 13.21
CA SER A 891 25.26 -18.12 13.36
C SER A 891 26.56 -18.25 12.56
N ILE A 892 27.01 -17.15 11.96
CA ILE A 892 28.23 -17.08 11.14
C ILE A 892 29.20 -16.06 11.70
N GLU A 893 30.45 -16.50 11.86
CA GLU A 893 31.58 -15.65 12.19
C GLU A 893 32.72 -15.91 11.20
N VAL A 894 33.20 -14.84 10.56
CA VAL A 894 34.38 -14.88 9.69
C VAL A 894 35.52 -14.13 10.36
N LYS A 895 36.64 -14.82 10.56
CA LYS A 895 37.88 -14.25 11.10
C LYS A 895 38.89 -14.08 10.00
N VAL A 896 39.65 -12.99 10.06
CA VAL A 896 40.73 -12.69 9.11
C VAL A 896 42.06 -12.57 9.84
N GLU A 897 43.05 -13.32 9.40
CA GLU A 897 44.44 -13.21 9.86
C GLU A 897 45.16 -12.05 9.17
N GLY A 898 46.03 -11.34 9.89
CA GLY A 898 46.86 -10.27 9.31
C GLY A 898 46.34 -8.83 9.48
N GLY A 899 45.20 -8.64 10.16
CA GLY A 899 44.63 -7.34 10.50
C GLY A 899 43.50 -6.92 9.56
N GLY A 900 42.50 -6.24 10.13
CA GLY A 900 41.26 -5.85 9.46
C GLY A 900 40.03 -6.48 10.11
N THR A 901 38.86 -5.92 9.80
CA THR A 901 37.56 -6.42 10.28
C THR A 901 36.79 -7.00 9.10
N ALA A 902 36.43 -8.29 9.19
CA ALA A 902 35.55 -8.93 8.22
C ALA A 902 34.08 -8.65 8.55
N ARG A 903 33.29 -8.39 7.51
CA ARG A 903 31.84 -8.22 7.59
C ARG A 903 31.18 -9.06 6.51
N THR A 904 30.25 -9.91 6.96
CA THR A 904 29.39 -10.77 6.15
C THR A 904 28.05 -10.90 6.89
N LEU A 905 27.10 -11.66 6.34
CA LEU A 905 25.86 -12.02 7.03
C LEU A 905 26.18 -12.68 8.39
N ARG A 906 25.42 -12.33 9.43
CA ARG A 906 25.65 -12.82 10.80
C ARG A 906 25.13 -14.22 11.06
N GLY A 907 24.32 -14.71 10.14
CA GLY A 907 23.79 -16.06 10.15
C GLY A 907 22.73 -16.20 9.06
N TYR A 908 22.26 -17.43 8.90
CA TYR A 908 21.31 -17.80 7.86
C TYR A 908 20.34 -18.86 8.40
N TYR A 909 19.25 -19.05 7.68
CA TYR A 909 18.34 -20.18 7.87
C TYR A 909 18.57 -21.19 6.73
N PRO A 910 18.75 -22.49 7.03
CA PRO A 910 18.95 -23.53 6.02
C PRO A 910 17.77 -23.76 5.07
#